data_AF-A0A8J2QCR0-F1
#
_entry.id   AF-A0A8J2QCR0-F1
#
_cell.length_a   1.000
_cell.length_b   1.000
_cell.length_c   1.000
_cell.angle_alpha   90.00
_cell.angle_beta   90.00
_cell.angle_gamma   90.00
#
_symmetry.space_group_name_H-M   'P 1'
#
loop_
_entity.id
_entity.type
_entity.pdbx_description
1 polymer ?
#
loop_
_entity_poly.entity_id
_entity_poly.type
_entity_poly.pdbx_seq_one_letter_code
_entity_poly.pdbx_strand_id
1 'polypeptide(L)'
;MTPNLDVLASRSVVLQQYYSEAICTPARTALLTGKYPMRLGMHGMPLSNAEDRGIPMSERLLPSFLKERGYKTHLVGKWHVGMSRKQFLPTRRGYDSHYGILGGSVDYYTHNHIELYGDGRKFYGTDLTFNDIPQDDEDRYIVDALTERAMEIIQNHNDSSPMFLHLAHNVPHAGNDGGLLQPPKVPLSKRNQHIAHSDRRLYAEMVTHLDLSIGRVVKALADKGMLQNTIIIFVSDNGAPTVGMFNNWGVNLPFRGKKQTPWEGGVRVPAFIWHPSLRPKVWDGLMHVTDWLPTLMGAVGGEVNVQIDGVNQWDSISQDAKPKRKEVLIAIEESDAYVYAAFRAGDYKIVVGNVTGLSNGYYGADFMTYRSSPPDYFATLKSSQVAKVFESLNMKLDYDEVLAMREASIIKQIDPVRDLTSCDPRPERGCLYNVKLDPSESHDLWSSGTKITDKLWSRLRSLWSMQLKRGPAIVDPRADPVNFGYRWLPWLNDSSPVMTLNDNNGWDDVSFHGSDQILTPNIDLLAYTGVALERYYSHCICTPSRASLLTGKFAHVIDSTAIRFCTLFPCMQGYPLTNAEDRALPLGEKILPQYLKDLGYATHLVGKWHVGQARAEHLPTFRGFDTHFGHRGGYIDYYEYTLLENWDEGDVSGFDLFRNMTAAWGVEGYITDVYNEEAKSIIKAHDVSTPLFVMVAHNAPHSANEGAYMQAPSDEINGVYLTSKCEIVNLMETHSDVAKELHTDLEREIARTIPRTILHESNLKAMPKLHNYTWDIWKTSDKEVIE
;
A
#
# COMPACT_ATOMS: atom_id res chain seq x y z
N MET A 1 -9.84 -33.04 15.53
CA MET A 1 -10.99 -32.38 16.18
C MET A 1 -10.53 -31.04 16.70
N THR A 2 -11.40 -30.03 16.70
CA THR A 2 -11.11 -28.63 17.10
C THR A 2 -12.09 -28.21 18.20
N PRO A 3 -12.00 -28.78 19.40
CA PRO A 3 -13.07 -28.68 20.38
C PRO A 3 -13.32 -27.26 20.92
N ASN A 4 -12.32 -26.38 20.99
CA ASN A 4 -12.54 -25.00 21.42
C ASN A 4 -13.30 -24.20 20.36
N LEU A 5 -12.92 -24.36 19.09
CA LEU A 5 -13.62 -23.78 17.95
C LEU A 5 -15.02 -24.35 17.78
N ASP A 6 -15.21 -25.66 17.97
CA ASP A 6 -16.50 -26.32 17.81
C ASP A 6 -17.49 -25.85 18.89
N VAL A 7 -17.04 -25.65 20.14
CA VAL A 7 -17.83 -25.02 21.21
C VAL A 7 -18.21 -23.58 20.86
N LEU A 8 -17.26 -22.75 20.41
CA LEU A 8 -17.56 -21.40 19.92
C LEU A 8 -18.60 -21.44 18.81
N ALA A 9 -18.36 -22.23 17.76
CA ALA A 9 -19.22 -22.33 16.59
C ALA A 9 -20.64 -22.77 16.95
N SER A 10 -20.81 -23.70 17.88
CA SER A 10 -22.13 -24.15 18.37
C SER A 10 -22.98 -23.04 18.99
N ARG A 11 -22.34 -21.95 19.44
CA ARG A 11 -22.99 -20.78 20.05
C ARG A 11 -22.80 -19.51 19.20
N SER A 12 -22.47 -19.68 17.92
CA SER A 12 -22.16 -18.60 16.98
C SER A 12 -23.16 -18.52 15.82
N VAL A 13 -23.05 -17.47 15.03
CA VAL A 13 -23.55 -17.46 13.66
C VAL A 13 -22.48 -18.03 12.73
N VAL A 14 -22.69 -19.25 12.22
CA VAL A 14 -21.78 -19.89 11.24
C VAL A 14 -22.16 -19.45 9.83
N LEU A 15 -21.19 -18.94 9.07
CA LEU A 15 -21.43 -18.32 7.77
C LEU A 15 -21.27 -19.37 6.66
N GLN A 16 -22.38 -19.94 6.19
CA GLN A 16 -22.36 -21.06 5.24
C GLN A 16 -21.90 -20.66 3.84
N GLN A 17 -22.13 -19.41 3.45
CA GLN A 17 -21.83 -18.87 2.11
C GLN A 17 -20.82 -17.71 2.18
N TYR A 18 -19.73 -17.94 2.93
CA TYR A 18 -18.63 -16.99 3.09
C TYR A 18 -17.51 -17.24 2.08
N TYR A 19 -17.10 -16.17 1.40
CA TYR A 19 -16.04 -16.15 0.41
C TYR A 19 -14.89 -15.25 0.85
N SER A 20 -13.68 -15.75 0.69
CA SER A 20 -12.45 -14.97 0.71
C SER A 20 -11.83 -14.94 -0.69
N GLU A 21 -10.62 -14.42 -0.81
CA GLU A 21 -9.84 -14.46 -2.03
C GLU A 21 -9.11 -15.81 -2.17
N ALA A 22 -8.60 -16.12 -3.36
CA ALA A 22 -7.94 -17.39 -3.64
C ALA A 22 -6.55 -17.53 -2.97
N ILE A 23 -5.97 -16.44 -2.49
CA ILE A 23 -4.61 -16.41 -1.91
C ILE A 23 -4.37 -15.21 -0.95
N CYS A 24 -3.32 -15.31 -0.13
CA CYS A 24 -3.05 -14.53 1.08
C CYS A 24 -3.06 -12.99 0.93
N THR A 25 -2.17 -12.40 0.13
CA THR A 25 -2.07 -10.92 0.02
C THR A 25 -3.36 -10.28 -0.53
N PRO A 26 -3.99 -10.84 -1.59
CA PRO A 26 -5.32 -10.40 -2.01
C PRO A 26 -6.34 -10.47 -0.86
N ALA A 27 -6.45 -11.59 -0.15
CA ALA A 27 -7.43 -11.74 0.94
C ALA A 27 -7.25 -10.70 2.05
N ARG A 28 -6.00 -10.45 2.45
CA ARG A 28 -5.65 -9.47 3.49
C ARG A 28 -5.89 -8.04 3.02
N THR A 29 -5.59 -7.75 1.75
CA THR A 29 -5.92 -6.46 1.14
C THR A 29 -7.43 -6.23 1.17
N ALA A 30 -8.22 -7.23 0.77
CA ALA A 30 -9.67 -7.16 0.76
C ALA A 30 -10.26 -6.99 2.17
N LEU A 31 -9.74 -7.72 3.17
CA LEU A 31 -10.11 -7.58 4.57
C LEU A 31 -9.86 -6.17 5.11
N LEU A 32 -8.66 -5.64 4.86
CA LEU A 32 -8.20 -4.40 5.46
C LEU A 32 -8.79 -3.16 4.79
N THR A 33 -9.14 -3.22 3.50
CA THR A 33 -9.61 -2.06 2.73
C THR A 33 -11.11 -2.10 2.44
N GLY A 34 -11.76 -3.26 2.55
CA GLY A 34 -13.13 -3.46 2.06
C GLY A 34 -13.26 -3.35 0.53
N LYS A 35 -12.15 -3.34 -0.22
CA LYS A 35 -12.12 -3.24 -1.69
C LYS A 35 -11.62 -4.54 -2.31
N TYR A 36 -12.06 -4.83 -3.53
CA TYR A 36 -11.48 -5.92 -4.30
C TYR A 36 -10.00 -5.62 -4.62
N PRO A 37 -9.07 -6.57 -4.45
CA PRO A 37 -7.64 -6.34 -4.66
C PRO A 37 -7.28 -5.89 -6.07
N MET A 38 -8.10 -6.25 -7.06
CA MET A 38 -7.94 -5.81 -8.45
C MET A 38 -8.08 -4.30 -8.64
N ARG A 39 -8.80 -3.60 -7.76
CA ARG A 39 -8.90 -2.13 -7.77
C ARG A 39 -7.63 -1.43 -7.31
N LEU A 40 -6.72 -2.17 -6.69
CA LEU A 40 -5.53 -1.64 -6.03
C LEU A 40 -4.22 -2.18 -6.63
N GLY A 41 -4.30 -3.01 -7.69
CA GLY A 41 -3.12 -3.70 -8.23
C GLY A 41 -2.55 -4.77 -7.29
N MET A 42 -3.37 -5.28 -6.37
CA MET A 42 -3.00 -6.22 -5.29
C MET A 42 -3.57 -7.64 -5.48
N HIS A 43 -4.05 -7.95 -6.68
CA HIS A 43 -4.53 -9.28 -7.07
C HIS A 43 -3.36 -10.21 -7.50
N GLY A 44 -3.62 -11.52 -7.56
CA GLY A 44 -2.66 -12.53 -7.98
C GLY A 44 -1.63 -12.97 -6.97
N MET A 45 -0.48 -13.38 -7.49
CA MET A 45 0.60 -13.93 -6.68
C MET A 45 0.95 -12.99 -5.53
N PRO A 46 1.09 -13.51 -4.30
CA PRO A 46 1.41 -12.70 -3.12
C PRO A 46 2.65 -11.83 -3.29
N LEU A 47 2.72 -10.78 -2.48
CA LEU A 47 3.90 -9.93 -2.43
C LEU A 47 5.06 -10.71 -1.81
N SER A 48 6.18 -10.71 -2.50
CA SER A 48 7.47 -11.11 -1.94
C SER A 48 7.98 -9.99 -1.02
N ASN A 49 8.79 -10.34 -0.02
CA ASN A 49 9.33 -9.35 0.92
C ASN A 49 10.21 -8.30 0.22
N ALA A 50 10.88 -8.66 -0.88
CA ALA A 50 11.77 -7.79 -1.65
C ALA A 50 11.09 -6.95 -2.76
N GLU A 51 9.75 -6.87 -2.79
CA GLU A 51 9.00 -6.03 -3.73
C GLU A 51 8.72 -4.63 -3.14
N ASP A 52 9.00 -3.53 -3.88
CA ASP A 52 8.51 -2.18 -3.54
C ASP A 52 7.03 -2.00 -3.90
N ARG A 53 6.19 -2.83 -3.29
CA ARG A 53 4.74 -2.82 -3.46
C ARG A 53 4.06 -3.08 -2.12
N GLY A 54 2.87 -2.52 -1.99
CA GLY A 54 2.02 -2.67 -0.82
C GLY A 54 0.65 -2.08 -1.08
N ILE A 55 -0.26 -2.20 -0.11
CA ILE A 55 -1.55 -1.48 -0.22
C ILE A 55 -1.25 0.01 -0.38
N PRO A 56 -1.78 0.69 -1.40
CA PRO A 56 -1.50 2.10 -1.65
C PRO A 56 -1.68 2.96 -0.39
N MET A 57 -0.81 3.95 -0.20
CA MET A 57 -0.82 4.80 1.01
C MET A 57 -2.05 5.69 1.10
N SER A 58 -2.70 5.96 -0.03
CA SER A 58 -4.01 6.64 -0.10
C SER A 58 -5.14 5.81 0.51
N GLU A 59 -4.94 4.50 0.72
CA GLU A 59 -5.97 3.62 1.27
C GLU A 59 -5.95 3.63 2.79
N ARG A 60 -7.09 4.04 3.34
CA ARG A 60 -7.38 3.93 4.76
C ARG A 60 -7.81 2.50 5.10
N LEU A 61 -7.24 1.95 6.17
CA LEU A 61 -7.49 0.57 6.55
C LEU A 61 -8.48 0.45 7.72
N LEU A 62 -9.11 -0.72 7.85
CA LEU A 62 -9.99 -1.12 8.96
C LEU A 62 -9.53 -0.63 10.36
N PRO A 63 -8.29 -0.90 10.82
CA PRO A 63 -7.84 -0.43 12.13
C PRO A 63 -7.89 1.10 12.26
N SER A 64 -7.61 1.87 11.20
CA SER A 64 -7.73 3.33 11.22
C SER A 64 -9.18 3.81 11.39
N PHE A 65 -10.17 3.06 10.86
CA PHE A 65 -11.59 3.36 11.10
C PHE A 65 -11.99 3.12 12.56
N LEU A 66 -11.52 2.02 13.16
CA LEU A 66 -11.79 1.71 14.57
C LEU A 66 -11.06 2.67 15.51
N LYS A 67 -9.83 3.05 15.20
CA LYS A 67 -9.02 3.97 16.02
C LYS A 67 -9.67 5.35 16.18
N GLU A 68 -10.31 5.88 15.14
CA GLU A 68 -11.11 7.12 15.22
C GLU A 68 -12.34 7.00 16.13
N ARG A 69 -12.80 5.77 16.40
CA ARG A 69 -13.85 5.48 17.38
C ARG A 69 -13.30 5.21 18.78
N GLY A 70 -12.02 5.51 19.01
CA GLY A 70 -11.35 5.34 20.30
C GLY A 70 -10.85 3.92 20.57
N TYR A 71 -10.88 3.01 19.59
CA TYR A 71 -10.32 1.67 19.76
C TYR A 71 -8.81 1.69 19.86
N LYS A 72 -8.26 0.88 20.76
CA LYS A 72 -6.87 0.46 20.75
C LYS A 72 -6.68 -0.70 19.78
N THR A 73 -5.80 -0.52 18.81
CA THR A 73 -5.69 -1.42 17.66
C THR A 73 -4.39 -2.23 17.70
N HIS A 74 -4.49 -3.55 17.72
CA HIS A 74 -3.33 -4.43 17.84
C HIS A 74 -3.35 -5.50 16.75
N LEU A 75 -2.25 -5.64 16.01
CA LEU A 75 -2.03 -6.76 15.11
C LEU A 75 -1.05 -7.75 15.77
N VAL A 76 -1.44 -9.01 15.86
CA VAL A 76 -0.57 -10.08 16.35
C VAL A 76 -0.48 -11.14 15.26
N GLY A 77 0.67 -11.30 14.64
CA GLY A 77 0.95 -12.25 13.58
C GLY A 77 1.22 -11.61 12.22
N LYS A 78 0.78 -12.29 11.16
CA LYS A 78 1.18 -12.04 9.78
C LYS A 78 0.56 -10.78 9.17
N TRP A 79 1.41 -9.93 8.58
CA TRP A 79 1.01 -8.73 7.83
C TRP A 79 0.77 -8.98 6.34
N HIS A 80 1.83 -9.19 5.55
CA HIS A 80 1.83 -9.65 4.15
C HIS A 80 1.11 -8.76 3.12
N VAL A 81 1.18 -7.44 3.32
CA VAL A 81 0.57 -6.44 2.41
C VAL A 81 1.50 -5.25 2.11
N GLY A 82 2.81 -5.48 2.21
CA GLY A 82 3.89 -4.54 1.88
C GLY A 82 4.81 -4.23 3.05
N MET A 83 6.11 -4.12 2.80
CA MET A 83 7.13 -3.83 3.83
C MET A 83 8.35 -3.02 3.35
N SER A 84 8.38 -2.57 2.10
CA SER A 84 9.57 -1.89 1.52
C SER A 84 9.94 -0.57 2.20
N ARG A 85 8.96 0.09 2.82
CA ARG A 85 9.06 1.39 3.51
C ARG A 85 8.36 1.33 4.85
N LYS A 86 8.76 2.18 5.80
CA LYS A 86 8.13 2.28 7.14
C LYS A 86 6.62 2.56 7.06
N GLN A 87 6.21 3.30 6.05
CA GLN A 87 4.83 3.64 5.70
C GLN A 87 3.94 2.41 5.45
N PHE A 88 4.51 1.33 4.93
CA PHE A 88 3.76 0.10 4.70
C PHE A 88 3.62 -0.77 5.95
N LEU A 89 4.36 -0.47 7.03
CA LEU A 89 4.31 -1.25 8.25
C LEU A 89 2.99 -1.05 9.01
N PRO A 90 2.51 -2.07 9.76
CA PRO A 90 1.21 -2.02 10.43
C PRO A 90 1.03 -0.82 11.37
N THR A 91 2.10 -0.45 12.09
CA THR A 91 2.14 0.67 13.04
C THR A 91 1.92 2.03 12.38
N ARG A 92 2.18 2.15 11.07
CA ARG A 92 1.91 3.34 10.25
C ARG A 92 0.62 3.21 9.43
N ARG A 93 -0.11 2.10 9.58
CA ARG A 93 -1.33 1.77 8.82
C ARG A 93 -2.55 1.53 9.72
N GLY A 94 -2.55 2.14 10.90
CA GLY A 94 -3.70 2.22 11.79
C GLY A 94 -3.61 1.36 13.05
N TYR A 95 -2.62 0.48 13.17
CA TYR A 95 -2.38 -0.28 14.40
C TYR A 95 -1.55 0.53 15.41
N ASP A 96 -1.92 0.50 16.68
CA ASP A 96 -1.12 1.03 17.79
C ASP A 96 0.08 0.13 18.11
N SER A 97 -0.05 -1.18 17.92
CA SER A 97 1.08 -2.11 18.04
C SER A 97 1.03 -3.27 17.06
N HIS A 98 2.19 -3.81 16.72
CA HIS A 98 2.32 -5.04 15.93
C HIS A 98 3.38 -5.97 16.52
N TYR A 99 3.02 -7.24 16.72
CA TYR A 99 3.95 -8.32 17.05
C TYR A 99 3.78 -9.44 16.04
N GLY A 100 4.77 -9.70 15.19
CA GLY A 100 4.67 -10.77 14.21
C GLY A 100 5.53 -10.56 12.97
N ILE A 101 5.18 -11.30 11.93
CA ILE A 101 5.95 -11.38 10.68
C ILE A 101 5.40 -10.34 9.68
N LEU A 102 6.29 -9.71 8.92
CA LEU A 102 5.94 -8.76 7.87
C LEU A 102 5.56 -9.48 6.57
N GLY A 103 6.21 -10.62 6.31
CA GLY A 103 6.10 -11.39 5.08
C GLY A 103 5.04 -12.49 5.04
N GLY A 104 5.23 -13.41 4.10
CA GLY A 104 4.26 -14.46 3.75
C GLY A 104 4.28 -15.70 4.62
N SER A 105 5.45 -16.07 5.14
CA SER A 105 5.68 -17.30 5.89
C SER A 105 6.95 -17.15 6.70
N VAL A 106 7.13 -18.04 7.68
CA VAL A 106 8.39 -18.22 8.38
C VAL A 106 8.51 -19.68 8.80
N ASP A 107 9.72 -20.09 9.12
CA ASP A 107 9.96 -21.24 9.98
C ASP A 107 9.33 -20.99 11.36
N TYR A 108 8.63 -21.99 11.90
CA TYR A 108 7.83 -21.85 13.11
C TYR A 108 8.67 -21.79 14.40
N TYR A 109 9.95 -22.11 14.34
CA TYR A 109 10.85 -22.13 15.51
C TYR A 109 11.95 -21.09 15.42
N THR A 110 12.53 -20.91 14.24
CA THR A 110 13.64 -19.96 14.02
C THR A 110 13.17 -18.60 13.53
N HIS A 111 11.88 -18.49 13.14
CA HIS A 111 11.25 -17.30 12.57
C HIS A 111 11.96 -16.73 11.34
N ASN A 112 12.82 -17.54 10.72
CA ASN A 112 13.48 -17.19 9.48
C ASN A 112 12.50 -17.33 8.32
N HIS A 113 12.51 -16.36 7.41
CA HIS A 113 11.83 -16.44 6.12
C HIS A 113 12.87 -16.58 5.02
N ILE A 114 12.61 -17.47 4.08
CA ILE A 114 13.48 -17.76 2.95
C ILE A 114 12.68 -17.55 1.66
N GLU A 115 13.17 -16.68 0.78
CA GLU A 115 12.59 -16.47 -0.55
C GLU A 115 13.58 -16.90 -1.63
N LEU A 116 13.09 -17.70 -2.57
CA LEU A 116 13.79 -18.07 -3.80
C LEU A 116 13.11 -17.35 -4.97
N TYR A 117 13.90 -16.61 -5.74
CA TYR A 117 13.42 -15.83 -6.87
C TYR A 117 13.68 -16.53 -8.21
N GLY A 118 12.93 -16.15 -9.24
CA GLY A 118 12.99 -16.79 -10.56
C GLY A 118 14.34 -16.66 -11.28
N ASP A 119 15.18 -15.72 -10.86
CA ASP A 119 16.55 -15.55 -11.36
C ASP A 119 17.61 -16.34 -10.56
N GLY A 120 17.17 -17.18 -9.61
CA GLY A 120 18.02 -18.03 -8.78
C GLY A 120 18.56 -17.36 -7.52
N ARG A 121 18.29 -16.06 -7.30
CA ARG A 121 18.64 -15.41 -6.02
C ARG A 121 17.85 -16.01 -4.87
N LYS A 122 18.51 -16.13 -3.72
CA LYS A 122 17.91 -16.64 -2.49
C LYS A 122 18.20 -15.70 -1.34
N PHE A 123 17.16 -15.08 -0.79
CA PHE A 123 17.26 -14.21 0.39
C PHE A 123 16.76 -14.96 1.62
N TYR A 124 17.43 -14.75 2.75
CA TYR A 124 17.08 -15.40 3.99
C TYR A 124 17.45 -14.52 5.18
N GLY A 125 16.57 -14.52 6.17
CA GLY A 125 16.75 -13.75 7.40
C GLY A 125 15.57 -13.91 8.33
N THR A 126 15.71 -13.43 9.56
CA THR A 126 14.64 -13.44 10.56
C THR A 126 13.57 -12.43 10.17
N ASP A 127 12.30 -12.86 10.19
CA ASP A 127 11.12 -12.02 9.95
C ASP A 127 10.19 -12.12 11.16
N LEU A 128 10.58 -11.49 12.26
CA LEU A 128 9.75 -11.33 13.45
C LEU A 128 10.07 -10.00 14.11
N THR A 129 9.06 -9.16 14.28
CA THR A 129 9.22 -7.82 14.86
C THR A 129 8.19 -7.53 15.95
N PHE A 130 8.55 -6.65 16.88
CA PHE A 130 7.65 -5.97 17.78
C PHE A 130 7.78 -4.46 17.58
N ASN A 131 6.72 -3.81 17.09
CA ASN A 131 6.72 -2.37 16.77
C ASN A 131 7.94 -1.94 15.95
N ASP A 132 8.18 -2.66 14.85
CA ASP A 132 9.26 -2.43 13.90
C ASP A 132 10.67 -2.83 14.44
N ILE A 133 10.76 -3.37 15.66
CA ILE A 133 12.01 -3.84 16.29
C ILE A 133 12.15 -5.37 16.11
N PRO A 134 13.23 -5.89 15.50
CA PRO A 134 13.50 -7.32 15.39
C PRO A 134 13.47 -8.06 16.73
N GLN A 135 13.02 -9.31 16.73
CA GLN A 135 12.91 -10.16 17.93
C GLN A 135 13.84 -11.37 17.80
N ASP A 136 15.15 -11.10 17.81
CA ASP A 136 16.19 -12.08 17.50
C ASP A 136 16.35 -13.18 18.58
N ASP A 137 15.93 -12.89 19.82
CA ASP A 137 16.03 -13.81 20.97
C ASP A 137 14.75 -14.62 21.23
N GLU A 138 13.70 -14.48 20.39
CA GLU A 138 12.50 -15.31 20.51
C GLU A 138 12.82 -16.75 20.10
N ASP A 139 12.58 -17.71 20.99
CA ASP A 139 12.86 -19.13 20.76
C ASP A 139 11.60 -20.01 20.83
N ARG A 140 10.46 -19.41 21.19
CA ARG A 140 9.19 -20.13 21.29
C ARG A 140 8.68 -20.52 19.90
N TYR A 141 7.92 -21.60 19.88
CA TYR A 141 7.08 -21.93 18.73
C TYR A 141 6.17 -20.74 18.41
N ILE A 142 6.20 -20.25 17.17
CA ILE A 142 5.57 -18.97 16.81
C ILE A 142 4.10 -18.88 17.21
N VAL A 143 3.35 -19.98 17.15
CA VAL A 143 1.94 -19.98 17.58
C VAL A 143 1.82 -19.66 19.07
N ASP A 144 2.72 -20.18 19.92
CA ASP A 144 2.75 -19.88 21.35
C ASP A 144 3.17 -18.44 21.60
N ALA A 145 4.20 -17.94 20.91
CA ALA A 145 4.64 -16.54 21.01
C ALA A 145 3.50 -15.55 20.65
N LEU A 146 2.79 -15.81 19.55
CA LEU A 146 1.63 -15.01 19.14
C LEU A 146 0.48 -15.11 20.16
N THR A 147 0.21 -16.30 20.68
CA THR A 147 -0.85 -16.52 21.69
C THR A 147 -0.55 -15.74 22.96
N GLU A 148 0.69 -15.81 23.45
CA GLU A 148 1.10 -15.17 24.70
C GLU A 148 1.08 -13.65 24.55
N ARG A 149 1.52 -13.12 23.41
CA ARG A 149 1.38 -11.70 23.14
C ARG A 149 -0.08 -11.23 23.11
N ALA A 150 -0.97 -11.99 22.47
CA ALA A 150 -2.39 -11.69 22.47
C ALA A 150 -2.97 -11.65 23.90
N MET A 151 -2.60 -12.63 24.73
CA MET A 151 -2.99 -12.68 26.14
C MET A 151 -2.44 -11.50 26.95
N GLU A 152 -1.17 -11.13 26.76
CA GLU A 152 -0.55 -9.96 27.40
C GLU A 152 -1.28 -8.67 27.05
N ILE A 153 -1.64 -8.47 25.78
CA ILE A 153 -2.43 -7.33 25.33
C ILE A 153 -3.78 -7.31 26.06
N ILE A 154 -4.51 -8.43 26.09
CA ILE A 154 -5.80 -8.53 26.78
C ILE A 154 -5.66 -8.21 28.28
N GLN A 155 -4.66 -8.79 28.96
CA GLN A 155 -4.46 -8.63 30.40
C GLN A 155 -4.09 -7.18 30.77
N ASN A 156 -3.25 -6.55 29.96
CA ASN A 156 -2.79 -5.18 30.19
C ASN A 156 -3.71 -4.11 29.60
N HIS A 157 -4.76 -4.49 28.87
CA HIS A 157 -5.70 -3.56 28.28
C HIS A 157 -6.45 -2.75 29.35
N ASN A 158 -6.58 -1.45 29.10
CA ASN A 158 -7.40 -0.55 29.90
C ASN A 158 -8.86 -0.62 29.42
N ASP A 159 -9.71 -1.19 30.27
CA ASP A 159 -11.14 -1.42 30.02
C ASP A 159 -11.98 -0.16 29.82
N SER A 160 -11.43 1.03 30.11
CA SER A 160 -12.06 2.33 29.81
C SER A 160 -12.06 2.66 28.31
N SER A 161 -11.28 1.93 27.49
CA SER A 161 -11.24 2.09 26.03
C SER A 161 -11.59 0.77 25.33
N PRO A 162 -12.23 0.77 24.16
CA PRO A 162 -12.46 -0.47 23.42
C PRO A 162 -11.18 -1.01 22.77
N MET A 163 -11.13 -2.30 22.47
CA MET A 163 -9.97 -2.98 21.87
C MET A 163 -10.34 -3.66 20.56
N PHE A 164 -9.46 -3.53 19.57
CA PHE A 164 -9.46 -4.32 18.35
C PHE A 164 -8.17 -5.15 18.30
N LEU A 165 -8.30 -6.46 18.51
CA LEU A 165 -7.20 -7.42 18.41
C LEU A 165 -7.36 -8.25 17.13
N HIS A 166 -6.49 -8.00 16.16
CA HIS A 166 -6.38 -8.79 14.94
C HIS A 166 -5.31 -9.87 15.13
N LEU A 167 -5.73 -11.09 15.46
CA LEU A 167 -4.84 -12.24 15.65
C LEU A 167 -4.70 -13.04 14.34
N ALA A 168 -3.68 -12.72 13.56
CA ALA A 168 -3.40 -13.29 12.25
C ALA A 168 -2.34 -14.40 12.34
N HIS A 169 -2.72 -15.54 12.90
CA HIS A 169 -1.85 -16.71 12.97
C HIS A 169 -1.31 -17.13 11.59
N ASN A 170 -0.05 -17.61 11.55
CA ASN A 170 0.55 -18.23 10.37
C ASN A 170 0.11 -19.69 10.18
N VAL A 171 -0.28 -20.38 11.26
CA VAL A 171 -0.82 -21.75 11.20
C VAL A 171 -2.15 -21.81 10.44
N PRO A 172 -2.38 -22.80 9.54
CA PRO A 172 -1.55 -23.95 9.20
C PRO A 172 -0.81 -23.80 7.86
N HIS A 173 -0.25 -22.61 7.58
CA HIS A 173 0.58 -22.39 6.39
C HIS A 173 1.84 -23.25 6.43
N ALA A 174 2.36 -23.63 5.27
CA ALA A 174 3.65 -24.29 5.20
C ALA A 174 4.78 -23.37 5.70
N GLY A 175 5.82 -23.95 6.31
CA GLY A 175 7.06 -23.26 6.63
C GLY A 175 7.95 -23.06 5.39
N ASN A 176 9.27 -22.94 5.61
CA ASN A 176 10.24 -22.83 4.52
C ASN A 176 10.48 -24.17 3.80
N ASP A 177 11.10 -24.10 2.63
CA ASP A 177 11.61 -25.26 1.91
C ASP A 177 12.57 -26.08 2.79
N GLY A 178 12.35 -27.41 2.83
CA GLY A 178 13.04 -28.34 3.74
C GLY A 178 12.26 -28.70 5.00
N GLY A 179 11.16 -28.00 5.29
CA GLY A 179 10.29 -28.27 6.43
C GLY A 179 8.89 -27.67 6.26
N LEU A 180 8.10 -28.21 5.31
CA LEU A 180 6.78 -27.66 4.99
C LEU A 180 5.80 -27.72 6.17
N LEU A 181 5.76 -28.82 6.92
CA LEU A 181 4.96 -28.93 8.14
C LEU A 181 5.85 -28.96 9.37
N GLN A 182 5.60 -28.01 10.29
CA GLN A 182 6.36 -27.84 11.51
C GLN A 182 5.41 -27.83 12.71
N PRO A 183 4.87 -29.00 13.10
CA PRO A 183 4.04 -29.11 14.30
C PRO A 183 4.88 -28.83 15.56
N PRO A 184 4.25 -28.48 16.69
CA PRO A 184 4.90 -28.39 17.99
C PRO A 184 5.73 -29.63 18.32
N LYS A 185 6.89 -29.48 18.99
CA LYS A 185 7.77 -30.57 19.48
C LYS A 185 7.16 -31.34 20.67
N VAL A 186 5.87 -31.60 20.65
CA VAL A 186 5.16 -32.46 21.59
C VAL A 186 5.33 -33.90 21.09
N PRO A 187 5.48 -34.92 21.97
CA PRO A 187 5.53 -36.30 21.53
C PRO A 187 4.31 -36.63 20.66
N LEU A 188 4.54 -36.88 19.37
CA LEU A 188 3.50 -37.23 18.38
C LEU A 188 2.66 -38.43 18.82
N SER A 189 3.13 -39.21 19.79
CA SER A 189 2.57 -40.46 20.29
C SER A 189 1.22 -40.37 21.02
N LYS A 190 0.61 -39.20 21.23
CA LYS A 190 -0.63 -39.08 22.04
C LYS A 190 -1.87 -38.52 21.33
N ARG A 191 -1.74 -37.68 20.29
CA ARG A 191 -2.89 -37.01 19.64
C ARG A 191 -2.99 -37.39 18.16
N ASN A 192 -4.20 -37.24 17.63
CA ASN A 192 -4.57 -37.51 16.23
C ASN A 192 -4.13 -38.88 15.66
N GLN A 193 -3.85 -39.86 16.53
CA GLN A 193 -3.36 -41.19 16.14
C GLN A 193 -4.35 -41.97 15.28
N HIS A 194 -5.63 -41.62 15.31
CA HIS A 194 -6.67 -42.22 14.47
C HIS A 194 -6.53 -41.88 12.98
N ILE A 195 -5.87 -40.77 12.62
CA ILE A 195 -5.63 -40.37 11.24
C ILE A 195 -4.60 -41.31 10.60
N ALA A 196 -4.93 -41.95 9.48
CA ALA A 196 -4.04 -42.92 8.82
C ALA A 196 -2.83 -42.24 8.16
N HIS A 197 -3.07 -41.19 7.35
CA HIS A 197 -2.05 -40.49 6.59
C HIS A 197 -1.10 -39.69 7.51
N SER A 198 0.22 -39.84 7.32
CA SER A 198 1.25 -39.23 8.19
C SER A 198 1.24 -37.71 8.15
N ASP A 199 1.32 -37.10 6.97
CA ASP A 199 1.43 -35.64 6.86
C ASP A 199 0.13 -34.93 7.27
N ARG A 200 -1.03 -35.53 6.94
CA ARG A 200 -2.32 -35.09 7.48
C ARG A 200 -2.34 -35.11 9.00
N ARG A 201 -1.67 -36.08 9.64
CA ARG A 201 -1.54 -36.11 11.11
C ARG A 201 -0.68 -34.95 11.62
N LEU A 202 0.42 -34.60 10.95
CA LEU A 202 1.25 -33.43 11.30
C LEU A 202 0.47 -32.12 11.13
N TYR A 203 -0.26 -31.98 10.03
CA TYR A 203 -1.19 -30.86 9.82
C TYR A 203 -2.24 -30.79 10.94
N ALA A 204 -2.82 -31.93 11.33
CA ALA A 204 -3.80 -32.00 12.40
C ALA A 204 -3.21 -31.58 13.76
N GLU A 205 -1.94 -31.88 14.05
CA GLU A 205 -1.26 -31.37 15.25
C GLU A 205 -1.14 -29.85 15.22
N MET A 206 -0.78 -29.25 14.09
CA MET A 206 -0.72 -27.79 13.94
C MET A 206 -2.09 -27.14 14.15
N VAL A 207 -3.16 -27.67 13.53
CA VAL A 207 -4.54 -27.17 13.70
C VAL A 207 -5.04 -27.39 15.13
N THR A 208 -4.68 -28.50 15.77
CA THR A 208 -5.00 -28.74 17.20
C THR A 208 -4.35 -27.68 18.08
N HIS A 209 -3.11 -27.27 17.76
CA HIS A 209 -2.41 -26.22 18.50
C HIS A 209 -3.03 -24.83 18.30
N LEU A 210 -3.51 -24.53 17.08
CA LEU A 210 -4.33 -23.34 16.82
C LEU A 210 -5.61 -23.33 17.67
N ASP A 211 -6.32 -24.45 17.75
CA ASP A 211 -7.52 -24.58 18.59
C ASP A 211 -7.23 -24.33 20.08
N LEU A 212 -6.08 -24.81 20.57
CA LEU A 212 -5.63 -24.55 21.94
C LEU A 212 -5.28 -23.07 22.17
N SER A 213 -4.62 -22.41 21.21
CA SER A 213 -4.37 -20.97 21.23
C SER A 213 -5.68 -20.20 21.42
N ILE A 214 -6.69 -20.51 20.59
CA ILE A 214 -8.00 -19.85 20.65
C ILE A 214 -8.65 -20.08 22.02
N GLY A 215 -8.59 -21.30 22.56
CA GLY A 215 -9.07 -21.58 23.91
C GLY A 215 -8.39 -20.74 24.99
N ARG A 216 -7.06 -20.52 24.89
CA ARG A 216 -6.30 -19.66 25.82
C ARG A 216 -6.71 -18.18 25.69
N VAL A 217 -6.90 -17.68 24.47
CA VAL A 217 -7.32 -16.29 24.21
C VAL A 217 -8.73 -16.04 24.76
N VAL A 218 -9.69 -16.95 24.51
CA VAL A 218 -11.05 -16.86 25.06
C VAL A 218 -11.02 -16.88 26.59
N LYS A 219 -10.18 -17.74 27.19
CA LYS A 219 -10.00 -17.76 28.64
C LYS A 219 -9.44 -16.42 29.16
N ALA A 220 -8.43 -15.85 28.49
CA ALA A 220 -7.86 -14.57 28.91
C ALA A 220 -8.89 -13.43 28.86
N LEU A 221 -9.75 -13.39 27.83
CA LEU A 221 -10.88 -12.45 27.76
C LEU A 221 -11.87 -12.65 28.92
N ALA A 222 -12.16 -13.91 29.27
CA ALA A 222 -13.07 -14.22 30.38
C ALA A 222 -12.48 -13.85 31.74
N ASP A 223 -11.22 -14.20 31.99
CA ASP A 223 -10.50 -13.89 33.23
C ASP A 223 -10.40 -12.37 33.45
N LYS A 224 -10.24 -11.60 32.37
CA LYS A 224 -10.22 -10.12 32.38
C LYS A 224 -11.62 -9.51 32.52
N GLY A 225 -12.69 -10.30 32.39
CA GLY A 225 -14.08 -9.83 32.46
C GLY A 225 -14.56 -9.09 31.20
N MET A 226 -13.88 -9.27 30.05
CA MET A 226 -14.19 -8.59 28.80
C MET A 226 -15.01 -9.45 27.82
N LEU A 227 -15.07 -10.78 28.03
CA LEU A 227 -15.64 -11.71 27.06
C LEU A 227 -17.11 -11.41 26.72
N GLN A 228 -17.91 -10.95 27.69
CA GLN A 228 -19.33 -10.66 27.51
C GLN A 228 -19.60 -9.50 26.56
N ASN A 229 -18.63 -8.61 26.36
CA ASN A 229 -18.71 -7.46 25.47
C ASN A 229 -17.66 -7.56 24.35
N THR A 230 -17.35 -8.78 23.90
CA THR A 230 -16.37 -9.03 22.84
C THR A 230 -17.04 -9.77 21.69
N ILE A 231 -16.91 -9.22 20.48
CA ILE A 231 -17.24 -9.92 19.24
C ILE A 231 -16.00 -10.73 18.82
N ILE A 232 -16.16 -12.04 18.67
CA ILE A 232 -15.10 -12.94 18.20
C ILE A 232 -15.45 -13.39 16.79
N ILE A 233 -14.51 -13.20 15.84
CA ILE A 233 -14.65 -13.64 14.46
C ILE A 233 -13.52 -14.62 14.16
N PHE A 234 -13.88 -15.77 13.59
CA PHE A 234 -12.92 -16.72 13.05
C PHE A 234 -13.14 -16.85 11.55
N VAL A 235 -12.08 -16.67 10.76
CA VAL A 235 -12.09 -16.79 9.30
C VAL A 235 -10.75 -17.31 8.79
N SER A 236 -10.76 -18.03 7.66
CA SER A 236 -9.54 -18.30 6.89
C SER A 236 -9.33 -17.22 5.82
N ASP A 237 -8.07 -17.00 5.41
CA ASP A 237 -7.75 -16.06 4.33
C ASP A 237 -7.94 -16.68 2.93
N ASN A 238 -7.76 -17.99 2.78
CA ASN A 238 -8.00 -18.72 1.53
C ASN A 238 -8.25 -20.22 1.81
N GLY A 239 -8.62 -20.97 0.77
CA GLY A 239 -8.70 -22.43 0.80
C GLY A 239 -7.35 -23.10 1.07
N ALA A 240 -7.36 -24.37 1.45
CA ALA A 240 -6.14 -25.11 1.76
C ALA A 240 -5.32 -25.43 0.49
N PRO A 241 -3.99 -25.29 0.50
CA PRO A 241 -3.12 -25.84 -0.52
C PRO A 241 -2.95 -27.36 -0.32
N THR A 242 -3.95 -28.15 -0.72
CA THR A 242 -3.95 -29.60 -0.49
C THR A 242 -2.80 -30.33 -1.20
N VAL A 243 -2.44 -29.87 -2.41
CA VAL A 243 -1.38 -30.42 -3.27
C VAL A 243 -0.59 -29.29 -3.94
N GLY A 244 0.56 -29.61 -4.52
CA GLY A 244 1.40 -28.66 -5.27
C GLY A 244 2.29 -27.80 -4.38
N MET A 245 2.60 -26.59 -4.84
CA MET A 245 3.47 -25.65 -4.13
C MET A 245 2.90 -25.27 -2.75
N PHE A 246 3.76 -25.29 -1.72
CA PHE A 246 3.40 -25.07 -0.32
C PHE A 246 2.26 -25.98 0.17
N ASN A 247 2.24 -27.24 -0.27
CA ASN A 247 1.20 -28.17 0.16
C ASN A 247 1.23 -28.34 1.69
N ASN A 248 0.04 -28.30 2.30
CA ASN A 248 -0.11 -28.46 3.74
C ASN A 248 -1.03 -29.61 4.13
N TRP A 249 -1.49 -30.44 3.18
CA TRP A 249 -2.39 -31.57 3.43
C TRP A 249 -3.71 -31.16 4.11
N GLY A 250 -4.10 -29.87 4.01
CA GLY A 250 -5.45 -29.39 4.31
C GLY A 250 -6.47 -29.90 3.30
N VAL A 251 -7.74 -30.02 3.67
CA VAL A 251 -8.80 -30.62 2.83
C VAL A 251 -9.91 -29.61 2.60
N ASN A 252 -10.30 -29.40 1.33
CA ASN A 252 -11.40 -28.51 0.94
C ASN A 252 -12.66 -29.27 0.50
N LEU A 253 -12.66 -30.61 0.57
CA LEU A 253 -13.81 -31.41 0.18
C LEU A 253 -15.08 -30.99 0.96
N PRO A 254 -16.25 -30.96 0.30
CA PRO A 254 -16.55 -31.50 -1.04
C PRO A 254 -16.23 -30.55 -2.20
N PHE A 255 -15.64 -29.39 -1.95
CA PHE A 255 -15.40 -28.38 -2.98
C PHE A 255 -14.30 -28.79 -3.97
N ARG A 256 -14.44 -28.35 -5.22
CA ARG A 256 -13.42 -28.49 -6.27
C ARG A 256 -12.28 -27.49 -6.05
N GLY A 257 -11.08 -27.85 -6.46
CA GLY A 257 -9.90 -27.00 -6.42
C GLY A 257 -9.26 -26.81 -5.04
N LYS A 258 -8.37 -25.83 -4.96
CA LYS A 258 -7.54 -25.51 -3.79
C LYS A 258 -7.09 -24.05 -3.82
N LYS A 259 -6.25 -23.62 -2.86
CA LYS A 259 -5.53 -22.33 -2.90
C LYS A 259 -4.99 -22.02 -4.31
N GLN A 260 -5.11 -20.76 -4.75
CA GLN A 260 -4.77 -20.20 -6.09
C GLN A 260 -5.76 -20.51 -7.23
N THR A 261 -6.89 -21.15 -6.95
CA THR A 261 -7.84 -21.56 -8.00
C THR A 261 -9.19 -20.84 -7.84
N PRO A 262 -9.93 -20.60 -8.93
CA PRO A 262 -11.24 -19.92 -8.89
C PRO A 262 -12.37 -20.78 -8.31
N TRP A 263 -12.11 -22.07 -8.08
CA TRP A 263 -13.08 -23.06 -7.62
C TRP A 263 -13.46 -22.85 -6.15
N GLU A 264 -14.62 -23.37 -5.73
CA GLU A 264 -15.14 -23.21 -4.37
C GLU A 264 -14.08 -23.57 -3.30
N GLY A 265 -13.24 -24.58 -3.54
CA GLY A 265 -12.21 -25.03 -2.60
C GLY A 265 -11.02 -24.09 -2.47
N GLY A 266 -10.89 -23.08 -3.33
CA GLY A 266 -9.90 -22.01 -3.22
C GLY A 266 -10.40 -20.79 -2.45
N VAL A 267 -11.71 -20.52 -2.49
CA VAL A 267 -12.30 -19.22 -2.10
C VAL A 267 -13.39 -19.32 -1.04
N ARG A 268 -14.09 -20.45 -0.92
CA ARG A 268 -15.12 -20.68 0.10
C ARG A 268 -14.48 -21.31 1.32
N VAL A 269 -14.48 -20.58 2.43
CA VAL A 269 -13.68 -20.92 3.61
C VAL A 269 -14.50 -20.91 4.89
N PRO A 270 -14.06 -21.64 5.95
CA PRO A 270 -14.75 -21.63 7.23
C PRO A 270 -14.80 -20.24 7.84
N ALA A 271 -15.97 -19.85 8.34
CA ALA A 271 -16.16 -18.59 9.03
C ALA A 271 -17.31 -18.64 10.05
N PHE A 272 -17.12 -18.00 11.20
CA PHE A 272 -18.20 -17.73 12.16
C PHE A 272 -17.98 -16.43 12.90
N ILE A 273 -19.07 -15.90 13.46
CA ILE A 273 -19.07 -14.75 14.37
C ILE A 273 -19.81 -15.11 15.66
N TRP A 274 -19.16 -14.83 16.78
CA TRP A 274 -19.64 -15.08 18.12
C TRP A 274 -19.77 -13.77 18.91
N HIS A 275 -20.88 -13.66 19.64
CA HIS A 275 -21.10 -12.68 20.71
C HIS A 275 -22.25 -13.25 21.55
N PRO A 276 -22.30 -13.09 22.88
CA PRO A 276 -23.33 -13.71 23.72
C PRO A 276 -24.76 -13.26 23.39
N SER A 277 -24.94 -12.10 22.76
CA SER A 277 -26.26 -11.63 22.32
C SER A 277 -26.72 -12.18 20.96
N LEU A 278 -25.83 -12.85 20.20
CA LEU A 278 -26.19 -13.40 18.90
C LEU A 278 -26.88 -14.76 19.09
N ARG A 279 -27.99 -14.95 18.37
CA ARG A 279 -28.67 -16.24 18.32
C ARG A 279 -27.84 -17.23 17.50
N PRO A 280 -27.49 -18.42 18.04
CA PRO A 280 -26.78 -19.43 17.29
C PRO A 280 -27.57 -19.91 16.08
N LYS A 281 -26.95 -19.93 14.90
CA LYS A 281 -27.58 -20.36 13.64
C LYS A 281 -26.54 -20.57 12.54
N VAL A 282 -26.86 -21.42 11.56
CA VAL A 282 -26.17 -21.43 10.27
C VAL A 282 -26.82 -20.39 9.37
N TRP A 283 -26.08 -19.33 9.05
CA TRP A 283 -26.54 -18.22 8.22
C TRP A 283 -26.17 -18.46 6.76
N ASP A 284 -27.19 -18.44 5.90
CA ASP A 284 -27.10 -18.78 4.48
C ASP A 284 -26.92 -17.56 3.56
N GLY A 285 -26.75 -16.37 4.14
CA GLY A 285 -26.50 -15.14 3.38
C GLY A 285 -25.13 -15.15 2.70
N LEU A 286 -25.06 -14.55 1.51
CA LEU A 286 -23.80 -14.38 0.78
C LEU A 286 -22.94 -13.32 1.48
N MET A 287 -21.69 -13.66 1.80
CA MET A 287 -20.74 -12.74 2.40
C MET A 287 -19.36 -12.90 1.78
N HIS A 288 -18.64 -11.79 1.64
CA HIS A 288 -17.27 -11.74 1.15
C HIS A 288 -16.35 -11.15 2.22
N VAL A 289 -15.05 -11.45 2.18
CA VAL A 289 -14.06 -10.90 3.12
C VAL A 289 -14.03 -9.37 3.15
N THR A 290 -14.38 -8.70 2.04
CA THR A 290 -14.53 -7.24 1.99
C THR A 290 -15.67 -6.70 2.87
N ASP A 291 -16.64 -7.54 3.27
CA ASP A 291 -17.78 -7.14 4.11
C ASP A 291 -17.38 -6.88 5.55
N TRP A 292 -16.26 -7.42 6.03
CA TRP A 292 -15.88 -7.29 7.44
C TRP A 292 -15.66 -5.84 7.85
N LEU A 293 -15.04 -5.02 7.00
CA LEU A 293 -14.80 -3.62 7.31
C LEU A 293 -16.10 -2.86 7.58
N PRO A 294 -17.06 -2.78 6.64
CA PRO A 294 -18.33 -2.08 6.91
C PRO A 294 -19.22 -2.81 7.92
N THR A 295 -19.12 -4.13 8.07
CA THR A 295 -19.92 -4.90 9.04
C THR A 295 -19.45 -4.63 10.47
N LEU A 296 -18.13 -4.60 10.72
CA LEU A 296 -17.58 -4.24 12.02
C LEU A 296 -17.86 -2.78 12.35
N MET A 297 -17.76 -1.87 11.38
CA MET A 297 -18.16 -0.47 11.57
C MET A 297 -19.64 -0.37 11.94
N GLY A 298 -20.52 -1.11 11.27
CA GLY A 298 -21.93 -1.19 11.63
C GLY A 298 -22.15 -1.71 13.06
N ALA A 299 -21.41 -2.73 13.47
CA ALA A 299 -21.49 -3.32 14.81
C ALA A 299 -21.11 -2.32 15.92
N VAL A 300 -20.19 -1.39 15.64
CA VAL A 300 -19.74 -0.35 16.59
C VAL A 300 -20.47 0.98 16.40
N GLY A 301 -21.61 0.97 15.70
CA GLY A 301 -22.44 2.16 15.47
C GLY A 301 -21.75 3.21 14.58
N GLY A 302 -21.06 2.76 13.54
CA GLY A 302 -20.38 3.64 12.60
C GLY A 302 -20.49 3.27 11.14
N GLU A 303 -19.92 4.16 10.33
CA GLU A 303 -20.10 4.17 8.89
C GLU A 303 -18.75 4.33 8.19
N VAL A 304 -18.70 3.88 6.95
CA VAL A 304 -17.51 3.95 6.10
C VAL A 304 -17.85 4.90 4.96
N ASN A 305 -17.43 6.16 5.08
CA ASN A 305 -17.74 7.24 4.13
C ASN A 305 -16.73 7.32 2.98
N VAL A 306 -16.33 6.16 2.46
CA VAL A 306 -15.46 6.04 1.30
C VAL A 306 -16.00 4.95 0.38
N GLN A 307 -15.73 5.06 -0.91
CA GLN A 307 -16.18 4.06 -1.88
C GLN A 307 -15.44 2.73 -1.64
N ILE A 308 -16.19 1.69 -1.27
CA ILE A 308 -15.71 0.32 -1.03
C ILE A 308 -16.61 -0.70 -1.73
N ASP A 309 -16.15 -1.94 -1.87
CA ASP A 309 -16.93 -3.06 -2.43
C ASP A 309 -17.64 -3.90 -1.33
N GLY A 310 -17.24 -3.72 -0.08
CA GLY A 310 -17.84 -4.34 1.10
C GLY A 310 -19.27 -3.84 1.36
N VAL A 311 -20.10 -4.71 1.90
CA VAL A 311 -21.49 -4.45 2.29
C VAL A 311 -21.63 -4.69 3.78
N ASN A 312 -22.22 -3.74 4.52
CA ASN A 312 -22.52 -3.93 5.93
C ASN A 312 -23.62 -5.00 6.12
N GLN A 313 -23.25 -6.13 6.71
CA GLN A 313 -24.14 -7.26 6.98
C GLN A 313 -24.60 -7.35 8.43
N TRP A 314 -24.28 -6.37 9.28
CA TRP A 314 -24.50 -6.44 10.72
C TRP A 314 -25.96 -6.71 11.08
N ASP A 315 -26.92 -5.98 10.51
CA ASP A 315 -28.34 -6.20 10.78
C ASP A 315 -28.81 -7.57 10.28
N SER A 316 -28.27 -8.04 9.15
CA SER A 316 -28.60 -9.36 8.59
C SER A 316 -28.15 -10.50 9.51
N ILE A 317 -27.02 -10.30 10.19
CA ILE A 317 -26.44 -11.27 11.11
C ILE A 317 -27.12 -11.17 12.49
N SER A 318 -27.22 -9.96 13.04
CA SER A 318 -27.65 -9.72 14.43
C SER A 318 -29.17 -9.68 14.63
N GLN A 319 -29.94 -9.25 13.62
CA GLN A 319 -31.38 -9.01 13.73
C GLN A 319 -32.21 -9.84 12.73
N ASP A 320 -31.62 -10.85 12.08
CA ASP A 320 -32.28 -11.67 11.07
C ASP A 320 -32.87 -10.86 9.89
N ALA A 321 -32.32 -9.67 9.61
CA ALA A 321 -32.68 -8.91 8.43
C ALA A 321 -32.26 -9.65 7.14
N LYS A 322 -32.88 -9.30 6.00
CA LYS A 322 -32.56 -9.92 4.71
C LYS A 322 -31.09 -9.66 4.34
N PRO A 323 -30.30 -10.69 3.96
CA PRO A 323 -28.93 -10.51 3.51
C PRO A 323 -28.81 -9.47 2.40
N LYS A 324 -27.94 -8.47 2.58
CA LYS A 324 -27.85 -7.30 1.69
C LYS A 324 -27.02 -7.59 0.44
N ARG A 325 -25.90 -8.33 0.56
CA ARG A 325 -25.06 -8.73 -0.59
C ARG A 325 -25.78 -9.71 -1.51
N LYS A 326 -25.71 -9.44 -2.82
CA LYS A 326 -26.32 -10.26 -3.88
C LYS A 326 -25.32 -10.83 -4.89
N GLU A 327 -24.12 -10.26 -4.95
CA GLU A 327 -23.06 -10.66 -5.87
C GLU A 327 -21.68 -10.57 -5.21
N VAL A 328 -20.72 -11.31 -5.76
CA VAL A 328 -19.32 -11.36 -5.34
C VAL A 328 -18.44 -11.54 -6.56
N LEU A 329 -17.46 -10.65 -6.73
CA LEU A 329 -16.30 -10.95 -7.54
C LEU A 329 -15.40 -11.90 -6.76
N ILE A 330 -15.13 -13.08 -7.33
CA ILE A 330 -14.42 -14.16 -6.66
C ILE A 330 -12.92 -14.04 -6.90
N ALA A 331 -12.54 -13.82 -8.16
CA ALA A 331 -11.15 -13.64 -8.57
C ALA A 331 -11.09 -13.00 -9.96
N ILE A 332 -10.07 -12.18 -10.19
CA ILE A 332 -9.60 -11.79 -11.52
C ILE A 332 -8.10 -11.95 -11.49
N GLU A 333 -7.60 -12.86 -12.32
CA GLU A 333 -6.19 -13.23 -12.37
C GLU A 333 -5.64 -13.11 -13.77
N GLU A 334 -4.53 -12.41 -13.88
CA GLU A 334 -3.79 -12.18 -15.11
C GLU A 334 -2.32 -12.48 -14.86
N SER A 335 -1.84 -13.56 -15.46
CA SER A 335 -0.43 -13.97 -15.46
C SER A 335 -0.05 -14.51 -16.84
N ASP A 336 1.25 -14.61 -17.11
CA ASP A 336 1.73 -15.20 -18.37
C ASP A 336 1.33 -16.67 -18.54
N ALA A 337 1.07 -17.38 -17.43
CA ALA A 337 0.74 -18.81 -17.44
C ALA A 337 -0.77 -19.10 -17.52
N TYR A 338 -1.60 -18.24 -16.90
CA TYR A 338 -3.05 -18.39 -16.84
C TYR A 338 -3.73 -17.03 -16.67
N VAL A 339 -4.91 -16.89 -17.28
CA VAL A 339 -5.72 -15.66 -17.22
C VAL A 339 -7.16 -16.08 -17.01
N TYR A 340 -7.69 -15.92 -15.81
CA TYR A 340 -9.04 -16.36 -15.49
C TYR A 340 -9.80 -15.33 -14.66
N ALA A 341 -11.12 -15.42 -14.70
CA ALA A 341 -11.97 -14.65 -13.83
C ALA A 341 -13.17 -15.47 -13.37
N ALA A 342 -13.61 -15.21 -12.14
CA ALA A 342 -14.74 -15.89 -11.53
C ALA A 342 -15.65 -14.87 -10.83
N PHE A 343 -16.95 -15.06 -11.01
CA PHE A 343 -17.97 -14.17 -10.46
C PHE A 343 -19.20 -14.97 -10.03
N ARG A 344 -19.82 -14.54 -8.94
CA ARG A 344 -21.03 -15.16 -8.41
C ARG A 344 -22.12 -14.10 -8.24
N ALA A 345 -23.33 -14.38 -8.70
CA ALA A 345 -24.52 -13.62 -8.32
C ALA A 345 -25.69 -14.53 -8.00
N GLY A 346 -26.28 -14.34 -6.81
CA GLY A 346 -27.27 -15.26 -6.26
C GLY A 346 -26.70 -16.68 -6.14
N ASP A 347 -27.41 -17.63 -6.74
CA ASP A 347 -27.08 -19.07 -6.66
C ASP A 347 -26.09 -19.51 -7.76
N TYR A 348 -25.79 -18.65 -8.73
CA TYR A 348 -25.00 -19.01 -9.90
C TYR A 348 -23.60 -18.40 -9.86
N LYS A 349 -22.62 -19.21 -10.25
CA LYS A 349 -21.22 -18.86 -10.39
C LYS A 349 -20.75 -19.12 -11.82
N ILE A 350 -20.04 -18.17 -12.40
CA ILE A 350 -19.39 -18.28 -13.70
C ILE A 350 -17.87 -18.29 -13.52
N VAL A 351 -17.18 -19.11 -14.31
CA VAL A 351 -15.72 -19.11 -14.42
C VAL A 351 -15.36 -19.03 -15.91
N VAL A 352 -14.47 -18.11 -16.27
CA VAL A 352 -14.07 -17.85 -17.66
C VAL A 352 -12.56 -17.66 -17.76
N GLY A 353 -12.04 -17.67 -18.99
CA GLY A 353 -10.63 -17.50 -19.28
C GLY A 353 -9.91 -18.84 -19.39
N ASN A 354 -8.60 -18.84 -19.16
CA ASN A 354 -7.73 -20.00 -19.23
C ASN A 354 -7.21 -20.36 -17.83
N VAL A 355 -7.58 -21.54 -17.34
CA VAL A 355 -7.10 -22.11 -16.06
C VAL A 355 -6.13 -23.27 -16.27
N THR A 356 -5.60 -23.44 -17.50
CA THR A 356 -4.63 -24.49 -17.82
C THR A 356 -3.43 -24.41 -16.88
N GLY A 357 -3.01 -25.56 -16.35
CA GLY A 357 -1.91 -25.65 -15.38
C GLY A 357 -2.33 -25.39 -13.93
N LEU A 358 -3.53 -24.89 -13.67
CA LEU A 358 -4.07 -24.80 -12.32
C LEU A 358 -4.70 -26.12 -11.87
N SER A 359 -4.67 -26.37 -10.57
CA SER A 359 -5.32 -27.53 -9.98
C SER A 359 -6.84 -27.44 -10.14
N ASN A 360 -7.40 -28.40 -10.88
CA ASN A 360 -8.79 -28.38 -11.32
C ASN A 360 -9.62 -29.60 -10.81
N GLY A 361 -9.06 -30.40 -9.90
CA GLY A 361 -9.67 -31.61 -9.38
C GLY A 361 -10.23 -31.49 -7.96
N TYR A 362 -10.52 -32.64 -7.36
CA TYR A 362 -10.92 -32.80 -5.96
C TYR A 362 -9.78 -33.51 -5.20
N TYR A 363 -9.35 -32.94 -4.09
CA TYR A 363 -8.09 -33.36 -3.44
C TYR A 363 -8.29 -33.72 -1.97
N GLY A 364 -7.53 -34.71 -1.49
CA GLY A 364 -7.43 -35.07 -0.07
C GLY A 364 -8.44 -36.09 0.43
N ALA A 365 -9.11 -36.85 -0.45
CA ALA A 365 -10.02 -37.93 -0.05
C ALA A 365 -9.28 -39.05 0.71
N ASP A 366 -8.06 -39.36 0.27
CA ASP A 366 -7.12 -40.26 0.92
C ASP A 366 -6.71 -39.81 2.33
N PHE A 367 -6.64 -38.48 2.56
CA PHE A 367 -6.31 -37.90 3.87
C PHE A 367 -7.41 -38.10 4.92
N MET A 368 -8.62 -38.46 4.51
CA MET A 368 -9.77 -38.67 5.40
C MET A 368 -9.83 -40.09 5.99
N THR A 369 -8.87 -40.96 5.64
CA THR A 369 -8.83 -42.35 6.10
C THR A 369 -8.46 -42.46 7.58
N TYR A 370 -9.20 -43.29 8.33
CA TYR A 370 -8.91 -43.62 9.72
C TYR A 370 -8.19 -44.97 9.84
N ARG A 371 -7.18 -45.06 10.70
CA ARG A 371 -6.52 -46.33 11.08
C ARG A 371 -6.96 -46.88 12.44
N SER A 372 -7.70 -46.08 13.21
CA SER A 372 -8.38 -46.48 14.44
C SER A 372 -9.55 -45.54 14.70
N SER A 373 -10.43 -45.88 15.66
CA SER A 373 -11.57 -45.02 16.00
C SER A 373 -11.12 -43.63 16.45
N PRO A 374 -11.79 -42.54 16.00
CA PRO A 374 -11.54 -41.21 16.53
C PRO A 374 -11.95 -41.14 18.01
N PRO A 375 -11.37 -40.21 18.80
CA PRO A 375 -11.80 -39.99 20.17
C PRO A 375 -13.25 -39.50 20.24
N ASP A 376 -13.91 -39.74 21.38
CA ASP A 376 -15.30 -39.34 21.57
C ASP A 376 -15.48 -37.83 21.46
N TYR A 377 -16.44 -37.42 20.63
CA TYR A 377 -16.63 -36.02 20.26
C TYR A 377 -17.08 -35.18 21.47
N PHE A 378 -18.09 -35.64 22.22
CA PHE A 378 -18.65 -34.88 23.34
C PHE A 378 -17.72 -34.82 24.55
N ALA A 379 -17.01 -35.91 24.86
CA ALA A 379 -15.97 -35.91 25.88
C ALA A 379 -14.86 -34.91 25.54
N THR A 380 -14.50 -34.81 24.24
CA THR A 380 -13.50 -33.85 23.78
C THR A 380 -14.03 -32.41 23.88
N LEU A 381 -15.27 -32.13 23.48
CA LEU A 381 -15.89 -30.80 23.65
C LEU A 381 -15.94 -30.38 25.12
N LYS A 382 -16.45 -31.24 26.00
CA LYS A 382 -16.62 -30.96 27.43
C LYS A 382 -15.29 -30.66 28.14
N SER A 383 -14.20 -31.29 27.69
CA SER A 383 -12.87 -31.07 28.27
C SER A 383 -12.16 -29.81 27.77
N SER A 384 -12.68 -29.16 26.72
CA SER A 384 -12.10 -27.95 26.12
C SER A 384 -12.09 -26.75 27.07
N GLN A 385 -11.22 -25.78 26.79
CA GLN A 385 -11.09 -24.58 27.60
C GLN A 385 -12.30 -23.65 27.42
N VAL A 386 -12.81 -23.52 26.20
CA VAL A 386 -14.00 -22.70 25.91
C VAL A 386 -15.23 -23.28 26.60
N ALA A 387 -15.43 -24.60 26.62
CA ALA A 387 -16.56 -25.20 27.33
C ALA A 387 -16.57 -24.83 28.82
N LYS A 388 -15.40 -24.88 29.47
CA LYS A 388 -15.25 -24.51 30.89
C LYS A 388 -15.53 -23.02 31.12
N VAL A 389 -15.09 -22.15 30.22
CA VAL A 389 -15.37 -20.71 30.28
C VAL A 389 -16.87 -20.44 30.10
N PHE A 390 -17.52 -21.10 29.15
CA PHE A 390 -18.95 -20.93 28.92
C PHE A 390 -19.76 -21.44 30.11
N GLU A 391 -19.36 -22.55 30.74
CA GLU A 391 -19.98 -23.03 31.97
C GLU A 391 -19.88 -22.01 33.11
N SER A 392 -18.73 -21.34 33.29
CA SER A 392 -18.59 -20.28 34.30
C SER A 392 -19.40 -19.01 33.99
N LEU A 393 -19.85 -18.84 32.74
CA LEU A 393 -20.78 -17.79 32.31
C LEU A 393 -22.24 -18.25 32.26
N ASN A 394 -22.56 -19.43 32.80
CA ASN A 394 -23.88 -20.05 32.74
C ASN A 394 -24.41 -20.26 31.31
N MET A 395 -23.51 -20.34 30.33
CA MET A 395 -23.79 -20.72 28.95
C MET A 395 -23.59 -22.23 28.80
N LYS A 396 -24.57 -23.02 29.24
CA LYS A 396 -24.48 -24.48 29.18
C LYS A 396 -24.49 -24.99 27.74
N LEU A 397 -23.68 -26.01 27.48
CA LEU A 397 -23.69 -26.74 26.21
C LEU A 397 -24.84 -27.75 26.21
N ASP A 398 -25.81 -27.51 25.32
CA ASP A 398 -26.83 -28.49 24.98
C ASP A 398 -26.31 -29.35 23.80
N TYR A 399 -26.23 -30.66 24.02
CA TYR A 399 -25.67 -31.57 23.03
C TYR A 399 -26.58 -31.78 21.81
N ASP A 400 -27.90 -31.65 21.98
CA ASP A 400 -28.84 -31.73 20.87
C ASP A 400 -28.73 -30.47 19.99
N GLU A 401 -28.57 -29.28 20.60
CA GLU A 401 -28.28 -28.05 19.86
C GLU A 401 -26.94 -28.13 19.11
N VAL A 402 -25.89 -28.67 19.76
CA VAL A 402 -24.58 -28.88 19.13
C VAL A 402 -24.68 -29.81 17.92
N LEU A 403 -25.44 -30.90 18.02
CA LEU A 403 -25.67 -31.82 16.89
C LEU A 403 -26.47 -31.16 15.77
N ALA A 404 -27.54 -30.45 16.11
CA ALA A 404 -28.36 -29.74 15.12
C ALA A 404 -27.55 -28.69 14.36
N MET A 405 -26.71 -27.92 15.07
CA MET A 405 -25.82 -26.92 14.46
C MET A 405 -24.76 -27.58 13.57
N ARG A 406 -24.16 -28.68 14.04
CA ARG A 406 -23.19 -29.46 13.26
C ARG A 406 -23.82 -30.02 11.99
N GLU A 407 -25.00 -30.62 12.07
CA GLU A 407 -25.72 -31.15 10.92
C GLU A 407 -26.10 -30.04 9.92
N ALA A 408 -26.60 -28.91 10.42
CA ALA A 408 -26.96 -27.76 9.58
C ALA A 408 -25.76 -27.15 8.85
N SER A 409 -24.55 -27.26 9.42
CA SER A 409 -23.32 -26.74 8.80
C SER A 409 -22.75 -27.65 7.71
N ILE A 410 -23.24 -28.89 7.58
CA ILE A 410 -22.77 -29.83 6.55
C ILE A 410 -23.18 -29.32 5.16
N ILE A 411 -22.21 -29.20 4.26
CA ILE A 411 -22.45 -28.88 2.85
C ILE A 411 -23.13 -30.10 2.19
N LYS A 412 -24.34 -29.90 1.68
CA LYS A 412 -25.13 -30.94 1.00
C LYS A 412 -25.05 -30.76 -0.52
N GLN A 413 -24.71 -31.84 -1.23
CA GLN A 413 -24.84 -31.91 -2.68
C GLN A 413 -26.30 -32.23 -3.01
N ILE A 414 -27.04 -31.24 -3.51
CA ILE A 414 -28.48 -31.39 -3.82
C ILE A 414 -28.67 -31.83 -5.27
N ASP A 415 -27.90 -31.26 -6.20
CA ASP A 415 -27.85 -31.73 -7.59
C ASP A 415 -26.95 -32.96 -7.67
N PRO A 416 -27.49 -34.15 -7.98
CA PRO A 416 -26.69 -35.38 -8.03
C PRO A 416 -25.91 -35.53 -9.33
N VAL A 417 -26.15 -34.67 -10.33
CA VAL A 417 -25.52 -34.79 -11.65
C VAL A 417 -24.02 -34.48 -11.55
N ARG A 418 -23.23 -35.34 -12.19
CA ARG A 418 -21.78 -35.16 -12.33
C ARG A 418 -21.41 -35.39 -13.80
N ASP A 419 -20.81 -34.39 -14.41
CA ASP A 419 -20.33 -34.50 -15.78
C ASP A 419 -19.19 -35.52 -15.87
N LEU A 420 -19.16 -36.30 -16.96
CA LEU A 420 -18.08 -37.26 -17.23
C LEU A 420 -16.71 -36.56 -17.36
N THR A 421 -16.72 -35.32 -17.85
CA THR A 421 -15.53 -34.48 -17.97
C THR A 421 -15.85 -33.15 -17.34
N SER A 422 -15.09 -32.78 -16.31
CA SER A 422 -15.29 -31.51 -15.64
C SER A 422 -15.03 -30.35 -16.60
N CYS A 423 -15.85 -29.30 -16.53
CA CYS A 423 -15.66 -28.14 -17.40
C CYS A 423 -14.29 -27.48 -17.17
N ASP A 424 -13.65 -27.14 -18.28
CA ASP A 424 -12.37 -26.46 -18.35
C ASP A 424 -12.57 -25.19 -19.20
N PRO A 425 -12.60 -23.99 -18.59
CA PRO A 425 -12.87 -22.75 -19.30
C PRO A 425 -11.74 -22.47 -20.30
N ARG A 426 -12.13 -21.91 -21.46
CA ARG A 426 -11.29 -21.50 -22.59
C ARG A 426 -11.72 -20.12 -23.06
N PRO A 427 -10.92 -19.41 -23.90
CA PRO A 427 -11.31 -18.10 -24.41
C PRO A 427 -12.69 -18.06 -25.09
N GLU A 428 -13.12 -19.17 -25.71
CA GLU A 428 -14.37 -19.28 -26.45
C GLU A 428 -15.57 -19.77 -25.61
N ARG A 429 -15.32 -20.29 -24.39
CA ARG A 429 -16.33 -20.91 -23.53
C ARG A 429 -15.91 -20.91 -22.06
N GLY A 430 -16.78 -20.48 -21.15
CA GLY A 430 -16.60 -20.64 -19.71
C GLY A 430 -17.33 -21.86 -19.14
N CYS A 431 -17.44 -21.86 -17.81
CA CYS A 431 -18.22 -22.80 -17.02
C CYS A 431 -19.28 -22.05 -16.21
N LEU A 432 -20.46 -22.65 -16.05
CA LEU A 432 -21.55 -22.10 -15.24
C LEU A 432 -22.05 -23.14 -14.25
N TYR A 433 -22.15 -22.79 -12.98
CA TYR A 433 -22.62 -23.68 -11.92
C TYR A 433 -23.73 -23.04 -11.09
N ASN A 434 -24.69 -23.82 -10.63
CA ASN A 434 -25.58 -23.43 -9.54
C ASN A 434 -24.96 -23.89 -8.21
N VAL A 435 -24.10 -23.07 -7.61
CA VAL A 435 -23.29 -23.44 -6.42
C VAL A 435 -24.10 -23.62 -5.13
N LYS A 436 -25.40 -23.29 -5.15
CA LYS A 436 -26.31 -23.60 -4.04
C LYS A 436 -26.76 -25.07 -4.09
N LEU A 437 -27.04 -25.59 -5.28
CA LEU A 437 -27.48 -26.98 -5.48
C LEU A 437 -26.30 -27.92 -5.75
N ASP A 438 -25.29 -27.43 -6.46
CA ASP A 438 -24.04 -28.09 -6.80
C ASP A 438 -22.83 -27.33 -6.21
N PRO A 439 -22.61 -27.41 -4.89
CA PRO A 439 -21.44 -26.80 -4.27
C PRO A 439 -20.12 -27.42 -4.74
N SER A 440 -20.15 -28.62 -5.33
CA SER A 440 -18.94 -29.29 -5.82
C SER A 440 -18.49 -28.81 -7.21
N GLU A 441 -19.30 -28.03 -7.92
CA GLU A 441 -19.00 -27.58 -9.29
C GLU A 441 -18.79 -28.76 -10.26
N SER A 442 -19.67 -29.76 -10.16
CA SER A 442 -19.63 -31.00 -10.93
C SER A 442 -20.60 -31.06 -12.12
N HIS A 443 -21.58 -30.15 -12.21
CA HIS A 443 -22.56 -30.10 -13.30
C HIS A 443 -22.51 -28.74 -14.01
N ASP A 444 -21.88 -28.70 -15.19
CA ASP A 444 -21.75 -27.49 -16.00
C ASP A 444 -23.04 -27.17 -16.77
N LEU A 445 -23.59 -26.00 -16.49
CA LEU A 445 -24.82 -25.48 -17.06
C LEU A 445 -24.56 -24.48 -18.20
N TRP A 446 -23.32 -24.31 -18.66
CA TRP A 446 -22.97 -23.27 -19.64
C TRP A 446 -23.85 -23.30 -20.90
N SER A 447 -24.06 -24.48 -21.47
CA SER A 447 -24.83 -24.65 -22.71
C SER A 447 -26.34 -24.45 -22.53
N SER A 448 -26.89 -24.76 -21.36
CA SER A 448 -28.34 -24.69 -21.07
C SER A 448 -28.76 -23.37 -20.41
N GLY A 449 -27.83 -22.66 -19.77
CA GLY A 449 -28.04 -21.46 -18.97
C GLY A 449 -27.74 -20.14 -19.67
N THR A 450 -27.85 -20.05 -21.01
CA THR A 450 -27.37 -18.91 -21.82
C THR A 450 -27.75 -17.53 -21.29
N LYS A 451 -29.02 -17.31 -20.91
CA LYS A 451 -29.49 -16.03 -20.34
C LYS A 451 -28.77 -15.65 -19.03
N ILE A 452 -28.49 -16.63 -18.18
CA ILE A 452 -27.78 -16.41 -16.91
C ILE A 452 -26.31 -16.14 -17.20
N THR A 453 -25.70 -16.93 -18.09
CA THR A 453 -24.33 -16.73 -18.56
C THR A 453 -24.13 -15.31 -19.08
N ASP A 454 -24.98 -14.82 -19.98
CA ASP A 454 -24.87 -13.47 -20.55
C ASP A 454 -24.91 -12.38 -19.47
N LYS A 455 -25.80 -12.53 -18.48
CA LYS A 455 -25.92 -11.58 -17.37
C LYS A 455 -24.69 -11.58 -16.48
N LEU A 456 -24.22 -12.74 -16.05
CA LEU A 456 -23.04 -12.86 -15.20
C LEU A 456 -21.79 -12.41 -15.95
N TRP A 457 -21.65 -12.79 -17.22
CA TRP A 457 -20.52 -12.41 -18.06
C TRP A 457 -20.46 -10.91 -18.30
N SER A 458 -21.58 -10.27 -18.61
CA SER A 458 -21.65 -8.81 -18.78
C SER A 458 -21.23 -8.07 -17.51
N ARG A 459 -21.73 -8.50 -16.34
CA ARG A 459 -21.33 -7.92 -15.05
C ARG A 459 -19.85 -8.15 -14.75
N LEU A 460 -19.36 -9.36 -14.97
CA LEU A 460 -17.95 -9.69 -14.77
C LEU A 460 -17.03 -8.86 -15.68
N ARG A 461 -17.37 -8.69 -16.96
CA ARG A 461 -16.60 -7.82 -17.89
C ARG A 461 -16.54 -6.37 -17.41
N SER A 462 -17.64 -5.85 -16.89
CA SER A 462 -17.67 -4.48 -16.33
C SER A 462 -16.76 -4.34 -15.11
N LEU A 463 -16.68 -5.37 -14.25
CA LEU A 463 -15.75 -5.37 -13.13
C LEU A 463 -14.31 -5.54 -13.61
N TRP A 464 -14.08 -6.43 -14.57
CA TRP A 464 -12.76 -6.69 -15.15
C TRP A 464 -12.18 -5.45 -15.82
N SER A 465 -12.99 -4.65 -16.52
CA SER A 465 -12.51 -3.38 -17.09
C SER A 465 -12.08 -2.33 -16.06
N MET A 466 -12.35 -2.53 -14.76
CA MET A 466 -11.89 -1.65 -13.67
C MET A 466 -10.59 -2.14 -13.01
N GLN A 467 -10.01 -3.26 -13.48
CA GLN A 467 -8.77 -3.79 -12.95
C GLN A 467 -7.62 -2.79 -13.17
N LEU A 468 -6.97 -2.39 -12.08
CA LEU A 468 -5.70 -1.70 -12.17
C LEU A 468 -4.61 -2.72 -12.48
N LYS A 469 -3.82 -2.46 -13.52
CA LYS A 469 -2.70 -3.33 -13.89
C LYS A 469 -1.73 -3.46 -12.73
N ARG A 470 -1.33 -4.71 -12.49
CA ARG A 470 -0.29 -5.06 -11.54
C ARG A 470 1.07 -4.58 -12.09
N GLY A 471 1.85 -3.88 -11.27
CA GLY A 471 3.26 -3.61 -11.56
C GLY A 471 4.09 -4.89 -11.51
N PRO A 472 5.19 -5.00 -12.28
CA PRO A 472 6.04 -6.19 -12.31
C PRO A 472 6.53 -6.56 -10.89
N ALA A 473 6.65 -7.85 -10.61
CA ALA A 473 7.28 -8.34 -9.38
C ALA A 473 8.81 -8.20 -9.53
N ILE A 474 9.32 -6.99 -9.29
CA ILE A 474 10.75 -6.70 -9.35
C ILE A 474 11.34 -6.92 -7.97
N VAL A 475 12.29 -7.85 -7.90
CA VAL A 475 13.08 -8.12 -6.70
C VAL A 475 14.19 -7.08 -6.59
N ASP A 476 14.11 -6.22 -5.58
CA ASP A 476 15.12 -5.21 -5.30
C ASP A 476 16.32 -5.84 -4.54
N PRO A 477 17.54 -5.85 -5.10
CA PRO A 477 18.72 -6.38 -4.39
C PRO A 477 19.01 -5.67 -3.07
N ARG A 478 18.59 -4.41 -2.89
CA ARG A 478 18.80 -3.66 -1.64
C ARG A 478 17.98 -4.23 -0.48
N ALA A 479 16.92 -4.96 -0.78
CA ALA A 479 16.08 -5.64 0.20
C ALA A 479 16.74 -6.89 0.81
N ASP A 480 17.91 -7.32 0.30
CA ASP A 480 18.60 -8.51 0.80
C ASP A 480 18.86 -8.37 2.32
N PRO A 481 18.33 -9.28 3.16
CA PRO A 481 18.52 -9.25 4.60
C PRO A 481 19.99 -9.19 5.05
N VAL A 482 20.95 -9.61 4.21
CA VAL A 482 22.39 -9.48 4.50
C VAL A 482 22.78 -8.02 4.82
N ASN A 483 22.09 -7.05 4.22
CA ASN A 483 22.32 -5.61 4.45
C ASN A 483 21.80 -5.13 5.81
N PHE A 484 21.04 -5.98 6.52
CA PHE A 484 20.35 -5.66 7.78
C PHE A 484 20.73 -6.61 8.91
N GLY A 485 21.86 -7.30 8.79
CA GLY A 485 22.28 -8.32 9.75
C GLY A 485 21.35 -9.54 9.73
N TYR A 486 20.99 -9.99 8.54
CA TYR A 486 20.08 -11.12 8.26
C TYR A 486 18.67 -10.94 8.84
N ARG A 487 18.13 -9.72 8.73
CA ARG A 487 16.77 -9.37 9.18
C ARG A 487 15.96 -8.77 8.06
N TRP A 488 14.70 -9.18 7.94
CA TRP A 488 13.78 -8.58 6.98
C TRP A 488 13.28 -7.23 7.52
N LEU A 489 13.78 -6.14 6.95
CA LEU A 489 13.45 -4.76 7.34
C LEU A 489 13.17 -3.90 6.10
N PRO A 490 12.40 -2.80 6.23
CA PRO A 490 12.28 -1.81 5.16
C PRO A 490 13.64 -1.30 4.71
N TRP A 491 13.86 -1.24 3.40
CA TRP A 491 15.14 -0.84 2.80
C TRP A 491 15.06 0.49 2.04
N LEU A 492 13.85 0.99 1.76
CA LEU A 492 13.66 2.26 1.09
C LEU A 492 13.37 3.36 2.11
N ASN A 493 14.16 4.43 2.01
CA ASN A 493 13.93 5.66 2.72
C ASN A 493 12.89 6.51 1.98
N ASP A 494 12.24 7.40 2.72
CA ASP A 494 11.33 8.38 2.15
C ASP A 494 12.07 9.37 1.26
N SER A 495 11.55 9.58 0.06
CA SER A 495 11.94 10.72 -0.77
C SER A 495 11.38 11.99 -0.13
N SER A 496 12.25 12.95 0.16
CA SER A 496 11.86 14.32 0.48
C SER A 496 11.85 15.14 -0.81
N PRO A 497 10.70 15.29 -1.49
CA PRO A 497 10.61 16.05 -2.73
C PRO A 497 10.95 17.52 -2.49
N VAL A 498 11.94 18.01 -3.24
CA VAL A 498 12.23 19.43 -3.41
C VAL A 498 11.77 19.81 -4.81
N MET A 499 10.93 20.84 -4.91
CA MET A 499 10.51 21.39 -6.19
C MET A 499 11.09 22.80 -6.36
N THR A 500 11.84 23.00 -7.43
CA THR A 500 12.28 24.33 -7.87
C THR A 500 11.38 24.83 -9.00
N LEU A 501 10.92 26.07 -8.93
CA LEU A 501 10.10 26.71 -9.95
C LEU A 501 10.64 28.10 -10.26
N ASN A 502 11.01 28.34 -11.52
CA ASN A 502 11.53 29.62 -11.97
C ASN A 502 10.58 30.22 -13.02
N ASP A 503 10.39 31.53 -12.97
CA ASP A 503 9.62 32.25 -13.98
C ASP A 503 10.55 32.78 -15.08
N ASN A 504 10.07 32.83 -16.33
CA ASN A 504 10.78 33.40 -17.49
C ASN A 504 12.09 32.71 -17.91
N ASN A 505 12.31 31.45 -17.53
CA ASN A 505 13.44 30.66 -18.03
C ASN A 505 13.10 30.05 -19.40
N GLY A 506 13.86 30.42 -20.43
CA GLY A 506 13.70 29.94 -21.80
C GLY A 506 14.22 28.51 -22.01
N TRP A 507 13.85 27.91 -23.15
CA TRP A 507 14.29 26.56 -23.52
C TRP A 507 15.81 26.47 -23.71
N ASP A 508 16.42 27.51 -24.26
CA ASP A 508 17.86 27.55 -24.60
C ASP A 508 18.71 28.24 -23.51
N ASP A 509 18.10 28.64 -22.38
CA ASP A 509 18.77 29.29 -21.25
C ASP A 509 19.47 28.29 -20.31
N VAL A 510 19.36 26.99 -20.60
CA VAL A 510 19.94 25.89 -19.82
C VAL A 510 20.80 24.99 -20.73
N SER A 511 22.02 24.71 -20.31
CA SER A 511 23.00 24.03 -21.17
C SER A 511 22.66 22.56 -21.43
N PHE A 512 21.84 21.91 -20.61
CA PHE A 512 21.42 20.53 -20.88
C PHE A 512 20.57 20.34 -22.15
N HIS A 513 20.03 21.43 -22.72
CA HIS A 513 19.36 21.43 -24.03
C HIS A 513 20.31 21.66 -25.22
N GLY A 514 21.62 21.75 -24.97
CA GLY A 514 22.65 21.91 -26.00
C GLY A 514 23.08 23.36 -26.27
N SER A 515 22.62 24.32 -25.45
CA SER A 515 23.09 25.70 -25.48
C SER A 515 24.45 25.82 -24.80
N ASP A 516 25.43 26.36 -25.52
CA ASP A 516 26.76 26.67 -24.98
C ASP A 516 26.86 28.11 -24.44
N GLN A 517 25.75 28.88 -24.46
CA GLN A 517 25.77 30.30 -24.10
C GLN A 517 25.73 30.53 -22.59
N ILE A 518 24.90 29.77 -21.86
CA ILE A 518 24.75 29.86 -20.40
C ILE A 518 25.06 28.49 -19.82
N LEU A 519 26.20 28.38 -19.14
CA LEU A 519 26.61 27.13 -18.50
C LEU A 519 25.85 26.95 -17.18
N THR A 520 25.03 25.90 -17.10
CA THR A 520 24.21 25.57 -15.93
C THR A 520 24.61 24.24 -15.29
N PRO A 521 25.87 24.05 -14.85
CA PRO A 521 26.40 22.73 -14.49
C PRO A 521 25.62 22.00 -13.39
N ASN A 522 25.04 22.74 -12.43
CA ASN A 522 24.21 22.14 -11.38
C ASN A 522 22.84 21.66 -11.92
N ILE A 523 22.21 22.42 -12.83
CA ILE A 523 20.94 22.04 -13.46
C ILE A 523 21.17 20.86 -14.41
N ASP A 524 22.28 20.89 -15.15
CA ASP A 524 22.67 19.84 -16.08
C ASP A 524 22.93 18.52 -15.36
N LEU A 525 23.66 18.56 -14.24
CA LEU A 525 23.90 17.36 -13.46
C LEU A 525 22.60 16.77 -12.92
N LEU A 526 21.65 17.61 -12.45
CA LEU A 526 20.32 17.16 -12.03
C LEU A 526 19.53 16.54 -13.21
N ALA A 527 19.60 17.14 -14.39
CA ALA A 527 18.92 16.64 -15.59
C ALA A 527 19.50 15.31 -16.09
N TYR A 528 20.83 15.18 -16.13
CA TYR A 528 21.55 14.01 -16.65
C TYR A 528 21.60 12.83 -15.68
N THR A 529 21.56 13.08 -14.38
CA THR A 529 21.46 12.01 -13.36
C THR A 529 20.02 11.66 -13.02
N GLY A 530 19.06 12.50 -13.43
CA GLY A 530 17.63 12.29 -13.30
C GLY A 530 16.94 11.95 -14.62
N VAL A 531 15.80 12.59 -14.86
CA VAL A 531 15.01 12.46 -16.10
C VAL A 531 14.77 13.86 -16.67
N ALA A 532 15.39 14.16 -17.80
CA ALA A 532 15.09 15.36 -18.58
C ALA A 532 13.78 15.19 -19.34
N LEU A 533 12.86 16.15 -19.21
CA LEU A 533 11.54 16.11 -19.85
C LEU A 533 11.54 16.93 -21.15
N GLU A 534 11.58 16.25 -22.30
CA GLU A 534 11.57 16.93 -23.62
C GLU A 534 10.18 17.44 -24.05
N ARG A 535 9.13 17.07 -23.34
CA ARG A 535 7.73 17.38 -23.69
C ARG A 535 6.97 17.95 -22.49
N TYR A 536 7.58 18.94 -21.83
CA TYR A 536 6.99 19.67 -20.70
C TYR A 536 6.50 21.05 -21.16
N TYR A 537 5.25 21.40 -20.84
CA TYR A 537 4.62 22.64 -21.30
C TYR A 537 4.02 23.40 -20.10
N SER A 538 4.27 24.70 -20.05
CA SER A 538 3.65 25.64 -19.11
C SER A 538 2.59 26.50 -19.82
N HIS A 539 1.79 27.26 -19.06
CA HIS A 539 1.02 28.36 -19.65
C HIS A 539 1.97 29.51 -19.98
N CYS A 540 1.58 30.35 -20.95
CA CYS A 540 2.36 31.51 -21.38
C CYS A 540 2.46 32.65 -20.35
N ILE A 541 1.86 32.52 -19.15
CA ILE A 541 1.84 33.51 -18.07
C ILE A 541 1.96 32.82 -16.70
N CYS A 542 2.62 33.49 -15.75
CA CYS A 542 2.98 32.97 -14.42
C CYS A 542 1.79 32.54 -13.54
N THR A 543 0.77 33.40 -13.37
CA THR A 543 -0.43 33.06 -12.58
C THR A 543 -1.14 31.78 -13.08
N PRO A 544 -1.54 31.65 -14.37
CA PRO A 544 -2.15 30.43 -14.88
C PRO A 544 -1.26 29.19 -14.70
N SER A 545 0.06 29.32 -14.93
CA SER A 545 1.01 28.23 -14.74
C SER A 545 1.05 27.74 -13.29
N ARG A 546 1.12 28.66 -12.33
CA ARG A 546 1.15 28.34 -10.88
C ARG A 546 -0.18 27.76 -10.41
N ALA A 547 -1.31 28.32 -10.85
CA ALA A 547 -2.63 27.77 -10.54
C ALA A 547 -2.80 26.33 -11.07
N SER A 548 -2.34 26.08 -12.30
CA SER A 548 -2.38 24.73 -12.89
C SER A 548 -1.43 23.76 -12.20
N LEU A 549 -0.23 24.21 -11.82
CA LEU A 549 0.71 23.40 -11.05
C LEU A 549 0.13 22.99 -9.68
N LEU A 550 -0.45 23.94 -8.95
CA LEU A 550 -0.96 23.71 -7.60
C LEU A 550 -2.24 22.86 -7.58
N THR A 551 -3.11 22.98 -8.59
CA THR A 551 -4.39 22.24 -8.63
C THR A 551 -4.34 20.96 -9.47
N GLY A 552 -3.38 20.83 -10.39
CA GLY A 552 -3.36 19.78 -11.41
C GLY A 552 -4.43 19.94 -12.50
N LYS A 553 -5.08 21.10 -12.59
CA LYS A 553 -6.15 21.40 -13.55
C LYS A 553 -5.69 22.47 -14.55
N PHE A 554 -6.27 22.50 -15.74
CA PHE A 554 -6.03 23.63 -16.65
C PHE A 554 -6.61 24.93 -16.10
N ALA A 555 -5.89 26.05 -16.22
CA ALA A 555 -6.30 27.33 -15.64
C ALA A 555 -7.70 27.81 -16.05
N HIS A 556 -8.17 27.46 -17.25
CA HIS A 556 -9.51 27.82 -17.74
C HIS A 556 -10.67 27.03 -17.10
N VAL A 557 -10.40 25.92 -16.39
CA VAL A 557 -11.42 25.15 -15.67
C VAL A 557 -11.35 25.32 -14.15
N ILE A 558 -10.34 26.03 -13.65
CA ILE A 558 -10.24 26.39 -12.23
C ILE A 558 -11.28 27.48 -11.98
N ASP A 559 -12.31 27.12 -11.21
CA ASP A 559 -13.57 27.86 -10.98
C ASP A 559 -14.70 27.67 -12.03
N SER A 560 -14.78 26.53 -12.73
CA SER A 560 -15.85 26.27 -13.72
C SER A 560 -17.16 25.74 -13.12
N THR A 561 -17.64 26.26 -11.99
CA THR A 561 -19.01 25.91 -11.52
C THR A 561 -20.13 26.62 -12.31
N ALA A 562 -19.76 27.49 -13.26
CA ALA A 562 -20.69 27.97 -14.29
C ALA A 562 -20.00 27.99 -15.67
N ILE A 563 -20.67 27.41 -16.67
CA ILE A 563 -20.38 27.59 -18.10
C ILE A 563 -20.58 29.07 -18.44
N ARG A 564 -19.60 29.94 -18.15
CA ARG A 564 -19.60 31.36 -18.55
C ARG A 564 -18.17 31.81 -18.82
N PHE A 565 -17.99 32.58 -19.89
CA PHE A 565 -16.72 33.11 -20.33
C PHE A 565 -15.96 33.81 -19.19
N CYS A 566 -14.65 33.56 -19.09
CA CYS A 566 -13.70 34.20 -18.17
C CYS A 566 -13.67 35.75 -18.24
N THR A 567 -14.37 36.35 -19.21
CA THR A 567 -14.53 37.80 -19.33
C THR A 567 -15.51 38.40 -18.33
N LEU A 568 -16.35 37.60 -17.65
CA LEU A 568 -17.39 38.09 -16.72
C LEU A 568 -17.27 37.56 -15.28
N PHE A 569 -16.50 36.49 -15.04
CA PHE A 569 -16.25 35.93 -13.69
C PHE A 569 -14.78 35.50 -13.55
N PRO A 570 -14.17 35.65 -12.36
CA PRO A 570 -12.72 35.54 -12.17
C PRO A 570 -12.24 34.08 -12.19
N CYS A 571 -11.90 33.55 -13.37
CA CYS A 571 -11.14 32.31 -13.50
C CYS A 571 -9.62 32.59 -13.39
N MET A 572 -8.80 31.56 -13.20
CA MET A 572 -7.33 31.71 -13.09
C MET A 572 -6.62 31.86 -14.46
N GLN A 573 -7.37 32.00 -15.56
CA GLN A 573 -6.86 32.26 -16.91
C GLN A 573 -6.84 33.78 -17.20
N GLY A 574 -5.85 34.26 -17.95
CA GLY A 574 -5.78 35.64 -18.44
C GLY A 574 -4.55 36.40 -17.97
N TYR A 575 -4.69 37.72 -17.81
CA TYR A 575 -3.63 38.61 -17.31
C TYR A 575 -3.15 38.16 -15.92
N PRO A 576 -1.85 38.27 -15.59
CA PRO A 576 -1.34 37.91 -14.27
C PRO A 576 -2.04 38.70 -13.16
N LEU A 577 -2.08 38.13 -11.95
CA LEU A 577 -2.68 38.84 -10.82
C LEU A 577 -1.87 40.11 -10.48
N THR A 578 -2.55 41.22 -10.30
CA THR A 578 -2.08 42.46 -9.66
C THR A 578 -2.24 42.37 -8.15
N ASN A 579 -1.49 43.17 -7.40
CA ASN A 579 -1.44 43.05 -5.94
C ASN A 579 -2.72 43.49 -5.24
N ALA A 580 -3.51 44.36 -5.87
CA ALA A 580 -4.75 44.88 -5.28
C ALA A 580 -6.04 44.38 -5.96
N GLU A 581 -5.99 43.24 -6.68
CA GLU A 581 -7.20 42.53 -7.10
C GLU A 581 -7.67 41.48 -6.08
N ASP A 582 -8.99 41.27 -5.97
CA ASP A 582 -9.59 40.27 -5.07
C ASP A 582 -9.60 38.85 -5.66
N ARG A 583 -9.18 38.68 -6.92
CA ARG A 583 -9.09 37.35 -7.55
C ARG A 583 -8.01 36.52 -6.86
N ALA A 584 -8.32 35.26 -6.63
CA ALA A 584 -7.42 34.32 -6.00
C ALA A 584 -7.78 32.89 -6.39
N LEU A 585 -6.86 31.96 -6.13
CA LEU A 585 -7.12 30.53 -6.31
C LEU A 585 -8.31 30.11 -5.44
N PRO A 586 -9.39 29.52 -6.00
CA PRO A 586 -10.61 29.23 -5.26
C PRO A 586 -10.36 28.34 -4.03
N LEU A 587 -11.10 28.58 -2.95
CA LEU A 587 -10.96 27.81 -1.70
C LEU A 587 -11.56 26.39 -1.79
N GLY A 588 -12.49 26.17 -2.72
CA GLY A 588 -13.03 24.84 -3.00
C GLY A 588 -12.03 23.90 -3.70
N GLU A 589 -10.93 24.44 -4.21
CA GLU A 589 -9.87 23.65 -4.83
C GLU A 589 -8.83 23.22 -3.81
N LYS A 590 -8.72 21.90 -3.63
CA LYS A 590 -7.65 21.30 -2.85
C LYS A 590 -6.38 21.28 -3.69
N ILE A 591 -5.28 21.80 -3.14
CA ILE A 591 -4.02 21.98 -3.85
C ILE A 591 -2.90 21.08 -3.35
N LEU A 592 -1.84 20.95 -4.15
CA LEU A 592 -0.66 20.10 -3.92
C LEU A 592 -0.19 20.05 -2.45
N PRO A 593 0.15 21.17 -1.79
CA PRO A 593 0.61 21.12 -0.40
C PRO A 593 -0.44 20.56 0.58
N GLN A 594 -1.74 20.75 0.34
CA GLN A 594 -2.79 20.14 1.17
C GLN A 594 -2.87 18.62 0.98
N TYR A 595 -2.63 18.11 -0.23
CA TYR A 595 -2.51 16.66 -0.43
C TYR A 595 -1.29 16.09 0.28
N LEU A 596 -0.14 16.79 0.23
CA LEU A 596 1.08 16.35 0.91
C LEU A 596 0.95 16.41 2.43
N LYS A 597 0.29 17.44 2.95
CA LYS A 597 0.00 17.57 4.38
C LYS A 597 -0.88 16.44 4.90
N ASP A 598 -1.88 15.99 4.13
CA ASP A 598 -2.69 14.81 4.47
C ASP A 598 -1.88 13.51 4.49
N LEU A 599 -0.77 13.45 3.75
CA LEU A 599 0.19 12.34 3.77
C LEU A 599 1.23 12.48 4.89
N GLY A 600 1.11 13.51 5.73
CA GLY A 600 1.99 13.75 6.87
C GLY A 600 3.27 14.53 6.54
N TYR A 601 3.35 15.18 5.38
CA TYR A 601 4.51 16.00 5.04
C TYR A 601 4.51 17.31 5.83
N ALA A 602 5.71 17.72 6.29
CA ALA A 602 5.99 19.11 6.60
C ALA A 602 6.17 19.85 5.27
N THR A 603 5.47 20.97 5.11
CA THR A 603 5.31 21.66 3.82
C THR A 603 5.78 23.10 3.92
N HIS A 604 6.70 23.51 3.05
CA HIS A 604 7.28 24.86 3.08
C HIS A 604 7.30 25.49 1.69
N LEU A 605 6.95 26.77 1.61
CA LEU A 605 7.11 27.59 0.41
C LEU A 605 8.16 28.66 0.66
N VAL A 606 9.20 28.70 -0.17
CA VAL A 606 10.18 29.78 -0.21
C VAL A 606 10.05 30.49 -1.55
N GLY A 607 9.77 31.79 -1.53
CA GLY A 607 9.64 32.62 -2.73
C GLY A 607 8.21 32.91 -3.16
N LYS A 608 8.04 33.07 -4.48
CA LYS A 608 6.84 33.65 -5.10
C LYS A 608 5.57 32.81 -4.89
N TRP A 609 4.47 33.46 -4.46
CA TRP A 609 3.13 32.85 -4.38
C TRP A 609 2.27 33.13 -5.63
N HIS A 610 1.90 34.38 -5.87
CA HIS A 610 1.22 34.92 -7.08
C HIS A 610 -0.05 34.20 -7.56
N VAL A 611 -0.85 33.70 -6.62
CA VAL A 611 -2.18 33.11 -6.89
C VAL A 611 -3.26 33.65 -5.94
N GLY A 612 -3.08 34.89 -5.46
CA GLY A 612 -4.06 35.65 -4.69
C GLY A 612 -3.62 35.98 -3.27
N GLN A 613 -3.87 37.22 -2.85
CA GLN A 613 -3.40 37.72 -1.54
C GLN A 613 -4.33 38.70 -0.83
N ALA A 614 -5.46 39.08 -1.44
CA ALA A 614 -6.38 40.07 -0.86
C ALA A 614 -6.98 39.64 0.50
N ARG A 615 -7.05 38.32 0.76
CA ARG A 615 -7.61 37.77 2.00
C ARG A 615 -6.72 36.67 2.57
N ALA A 616 -6.72 36.54 3.90
CA ALA A 616 -5.83 35.63 4.62
C ALA A 616 -6.01 34.17 4.18
N GLU A 617 -7.25 33.76 3.88
CA GLU A 617 -7.59 32.39 3.48
C GLU A 617 -6.92 31.98 2.17
N HIS A 618 -6.50 32.94 1.34
CA HIS A 618 -5.80 32.69 0.08
C HIS A 618 -4.27 32.71 0.21
N LEU A 619 -3.72 33.01 1.39
CA LEU A 619 -2.28 33.03 1.62
C LEU A 619 -1.69 31.62 1.78
N PRO A 620 -0.40 31.42 1.48
CA PRO A 620 0.23 30.10 1.47
C PRO A 620 -0.01 29.25 2.73
N THR A 621 0.09 29.89 3.90
CA THR A 621 -0.04 29.20 5.21
C THR A 621 -1.48 28.74 5.51
N PHE A 622 -2.48 29.30 4.83
CA PHE A 622 -3.87 28.85 4.88
C PHE A 622 -4.22 27.89 3.75
N ARG A 623 -3.32 27.74 2.77
CA ARG A 623 -3.49 26.92 1.58
C ARG A 623 -2.63 25.66 1.59
N GLY A 624 -2.19 25.24 2.77
CA GLY A 624 -1.59 23.92 2.99
C GLY A 624 -0.12 23.93 3.33
N PHE A 625 0.59 25.06 3.15
CA PHE A 625 1.97 25.19 3.61
C PHE A 625 2.02 25.44 5.13
N ASP A 626 2.96 24.83 5.83
CA ASP A 626 3.22 25.08 7.26
C ASP A 626 3.98 26.39 7.46
N THR A 627 4.91 26.72 6.55
CA THR A 627 5.58 28.03 6.54
C THR A 627 5.70 28.61 5.15
N HIS A 628 5.77 29.94 5.09
CA HIS A 628 6.09 30.71 3.88
C HIS A 628 7.15 31.77 4.18
N PHE A 629 8.16 31.87 3.32
CA PHE A 629 9.06 33.01 3.30
C PHE A 629 9.23 33.47 1.86
N GLY A 630 8.73 34.65 1.50
CA GLY A 630 8.79 35.14 0.13
C GLY A 630 7.78 36.22 -0.17
N HIS A 631 7.70 36.60 -1.44
CA HIS A 631 6.79 37.62 -1.93
C HIS A 631 5.47 37.04 -2.43
N ARG A 632 4.42 37.85 -2.41
CA ARG A 632 3.06 37.40 -2.77
C ARG A 632 2.61 37.88 -4.13
N GLY A 633 3.15 39.00 -4.60
CA GLY A 633 2.87 39.60 -5.88
C GLY A 633 3.55 38.95 -7.08
N GLY A 634 3.47 39.65 -8.22
CA GLY A 634 3.96 39.16 -9.50
C GLY A 634 5.47 39.28 -9.70
N TYR A 635 6.12 40.19 -8.98
CA TYR A 635 7.56 40.43 -9.03
C TYR A 635 7.94 41.29 -7.83
N ILE A 636 9.23 41.38 -7.53
CA ILE A 636 9.79 42.34 -6.58
C ILE A 636 11.16 42.79 -7.05
N ASP A 637 11.63 43.93 -6.51
CA ASP A 637 13.04 44.30 -6.50
C ASP A 637 13.88 43.24 -5.80
N TYR A 638 15.09 42.96 -6.33
CA TYR A 638 15.96 41.89 -5.84
C TYR A 638 16.73 42.26 -4.58
N TYR A 639 16.76 43.53 -4.18
CA TYR A 639 17.47 44.02 -2.99
C TYR A 639 16.54 44.78 -2.04
N GLU A 640 15.64 45.59 -2.58
CA GLU A 640 14.69 46.38 -1.78
C GLU A 640 13.41 45.61 -1.45
N TYR A 641 13.13 44.55 -2.21
CA TYR A 641 11.94 43.70 -2.10
C TYR A 641 10.62 44.48 -2.21
N THR A 642 10.67 45.62 -2.89
CA THR A 642 9.52 46.45 -3.21
C THR A 642 8.91 46.01 -4.53
N LEU A 643 7.59 46.10 -4.63
CA LEU A 643 6.85 45.96 -5.88
C LEU A 643 6.27 47.33 -6.25
N LEU A 644 6.39 47.71 -7.52
CA LEU A 644 5.83 48.92 -8.11
C LEU A 644 4.88 48.53 -9.24
N GLU A 645 3.61 48.90 -9.16
CA GLU A 645 2.59 48.74 -10.21
C GLU A 645 2.09 50.08 -10.71
N ASN A 646 1.98 50.25 -12.03
CA ASN A 646 1.44 51.48 -12.62
C ASN A 646 -0.04 51.30 -12.93
N TRP A 647 -0.89 52.09 -12.26
CA TRP A 647 -2.33 52.04 -12.45
C TRP A 647 -2.81 53.31 -13.15
N ASP A 648 -3.99 53.28 -13.77
CA ASP A 648 -4.58 54.46 -14.42
C ASP A 648 -4.76 55.65 -13.45
N GLU A 649 -4.87 55.35 -12.15
CA GLU A 649 -5.05 56.33 -11.06
C GLU A 649 -3.71 56.80 -10.45
N GLY A 650 -2.58 56.23 -10.87
CA GLY A 650 -1.22 56.55 -10.41
C GLY A 650 -0.43 55.32 -9.96
N ASP A 651 0.88 55.49 -9.78
CA ASP A 651 1.78 54.38 -9.40
C ASP A 651 1.56 53.98 -7.94
N VAL A 652 1.50 52.67 -7.70
CA VAL A 652 1.37 52.06 -6.37
C VAL A 652 2.63 51.27 -6.07
N SER A 653 3.27 51.56 -4.95
CA SER A 653 4.46 50.83 -4.49
C SER A 653 4.35 50.37 -3.05
N GLY A 654 4.93 49.22 -2.74
CA GLY A 654 5.00 48.70 -1.38
C GLY A 654 6.03 47.59 -1.22
N PHE A 655 6.45 47.37 0.02
CA PHE A 655 7.30 46.24 0.41
C PHE A 655 6.50 44.93 0.34
N ASP A 656 6.98 43.96 -0.43
CA ASP A 656 6.29 42.68 -0.69
C ASP A 656 7.18 41.49 -0.33
N LEU A 657 7.82 41.50 0.85
CA LEU A 657 8.52 40.32 1.38
C LEU A 657 7.96 39.94 2.74
N PHE A 658 7.57 38.67 2.88
CA PHE A 658 6.87 38.19 4.07
C PHE A 658 7.53 36.94 4.63
N ARG A 659 7.54 36.86 5.96
CA ARG A 659 7.69 35.61 6.72
C ARG A 659 6.32 35.28 7.30
N ASN A 660 5.67 34.25 6.77
CA ASN A 660 4.28 33.89 7.04
C ASN A 660 3.36 35.12 6.85
N MET A 661 2.79 35.61 7.95
CA MET A 661 1.85 36.75 7.96
C MET A 661 2.53 38.11 8.19
N THR A 662 3.82 38.13 8.51
CA THR A 662 4.55 39.35 8.91
C THR A 662 5.52 39.80 7.84
N ALA A 663 5.58 41.11 7.57
CA ALA A 663 6.57 41.69 6.67
C ALA A 663 8.00 41.49 7.21
N ALA A 664 8.92 41.12 6.32
CA ALA A 664 10.29 40.74 6.64
C ALA A 664 11.28 41.92 6.54
N TRP A 665 11.04 43.01 7.28
CA TRP A 665 11.77 44.28 7.17
C TRP A 665 13.29 44.24 7.43
N GLY A 666 13.79 43.21 8.12
CA GLY A 666 15.21 43.09 8.50
C GLY A 666 16.02 42.16 7.61
N VAL A 667 15.51 41.79 6.45
CA VAL A 667 16.21 40.95 5.48
C VAL A 667 17.09 41.83 4.60
N GLU A 668 18.31 41.38 4.33
CA GLU A 668 19.26 42.05 3.45
C GLU A 668 19.89 41.03 2.49
N GLY A 669 20.27 41.48 1.30
CA GLY A 669 20.98 40.68 0.30
C GLY A 669 20.21 40.47 -1.01
N TYR A 670 20.84 39.77 -1.95
CA TYR A 670 20.22 39.44 -3.23
C TYR A 670 19.15 38.34 -3.04
N ILE A 671 17.91 38.59 -3.46
CA ILE A 671 16.75 37.77 -3.08
C ILE A 671 16.89 36.28 -3.42
N THR A 672 17.58 35.94 -4.51
CA THR A 672 17.85 34.54 -4.89
C THR A 672 18.69 33.82 -3.83
N ASP A 673 19.70 34.49 -3.27
CA ASP A 673 20.55 33.93 -2.22
C ASP A 673 19.82 33.86 -0.89
N VAL A 674 19.01 34.88 -0.58
CA VAL A 674 18.16 34.88 0.60
C VAL A 674 17.19 33.68 0.56
N TYR A 675 16.55 33.41 -0.57
CA TYR A 675 15.70 32.22 -0.74
C TYR A 675 16.48 30.91 -0.60
N ASN A 676 17.71 30.85 -1.12
CA ASN A 676 18.56 29.67 -0.96
C ASN A 676 18.94 29.43 0.51
N GLU A 677 19.31 30.46 1.26
CA GLU A 677 19.65 30.33 2.68
C GLU A 677 18.44 29.96 3.53
N GLU A 678 17.27 30.51 3.23
CA GLU A 678 16.02 30.11 3.90
C GLU A 678 15.69 28.63 3.64
N ALA A 679 15.79 28.18 2.37
CA ALA A 679 15.58 26.77 2.03
C ALA A 679 16.59 25.85 2.74
N LYS A 680 17.88 26.23 2.80
CA LYS A 680 18.91 25.50 3.55
C LYS A 680 18.59 25.44 5.04
N SER A 681 18.09 26.53 5.63
CA SER A 681 17.69 26.59 7.03
C SER A 681 16.55 25.62 7.34
N ILE A 682 15.51 25.62 6.50
CA ILE A 682 14.38 24.67 6.61
C ILE A 682 14.89 23.23 6.56
N ILE A 683 15.72 22.90 5.57
CA ILE A 683 16.26 21.53 5.40
C ILE A 683 17.11 21.11 6.62
N LYS A 684 17.95 22.01 7.14
CA LYS A 684 18.81 21.72 8.31
C LYS A 684 18.03 21.54 9.61
N ALA A 685 16.95 22.31 9.79
CA ALA A 685 16.12 22.26 10.99
C ALA A 685 15.04 21.18 10.95
N HIS A 686 14.87 20.51 9.80
CA HIS A 686 13.79 19.56 9.57
C HIS A 686 13.95 18.28 10.40
N ASP A 687 12.85 17.82 11.00
CA ASP A 687 12.79 16.53 11.68
C ASP A 687 12.70 15.40 10.65
N VAL A 688 13.81 14.65 10.50
CA VAL A 688 13.94 13.51 9.58
C VAL A 688 12.91 12.39 9.81
N SER A 689 12.19 12.39 10.94
CA SER A 689 11.10 11.44 11.20
C SER A 689 9.80 11.78 10.43
N THR A 690 9.68 13.01 9.94
CA THR A 690 8.56 13.52 9.15
C THR A 690 9.01 13.69 7.70
N PRO A 691 8.21 13.34 6.67
CA PRO A 691 8.60 13.60 5.30
C PRO A 691 8.56 15.10 4.97
N LEU A 692 9.48 15.60 4.14
CA LEU A 692 9.63 17.04 3.84
C LEU A 692 9.20 17.35 2.40
N PHE A 693 8.41 18.41 2.22
CA PHE A 693 8.18 19.05 0.94
C PHE A 693 8.58 20.52 1.01
N VAL A 694 9.55 20.91 0.16
CA VAL A 694 9.94 22.31 -0.01
C VAL A 694 9.71 22.72 -1.46
N MET A 695 8.93 23.77 -1.66
CA MET A 695 8.81 24.45 -2.94
C MET A 695 9.65 25.73 -2.90
N VAL A 696 10.65 25.83 -3.76
CA VAL A 696 11.48 27.03 -3.92
C VAL A 696 11.12 27.70 -5.24
N ALA A 697 10.48 28.86 -5.16
CA ALA A 697 10.01 29.64 -6.28
C ALA A 697 10.87 30.90 -6.44
N HIS A 698 12.02 30.77 -7.13
CA HIS A 698 12.96 31.87 -7.31
C HIS A 698 12.38 33.03 -8.11
N ASN A 699 12.88 34.24 -7.82
CA ASN A 699 12.53 35.43 -8.60
C ASN A 699 13.30 35.47 -9.92
N ALA A 700 14.58 35.10 -9.94
CA ALA A 700 15.39 35.05 -11.17
C ALA A 700 14.89 33.99 -12.18
N PRO A 701 14.91 34.27 -13.50
CA PRO A 701 15.32 35.52 -14.18
C PRO A 701 14.16 36.54 -14.42
N HIS A 702 13.12 36.55 -13.61
CA HIS A 702 11.97 37.45 -13.80
C HIS A 702 12.37 38.93 -13.69
N SER A 703 11.70 39.79 -14.45
CA SER A 703 11.93 41.23 -14.38
C SER A 703 11.57 41.80 -13.00
N ALA A 704 12.34 42.77 -12.51
CA ALA A 704 12.04 43.53 -11.31
C ALA A 704 11.15 44.76 -11.62
N ASN A 705 11.26 45.83 -10.81
CA ASN A 705 10.51 47.08 -11.02
C ASN A 705 10.92 47.81 -12.31
N GLU A 706 9.99 48.62 -12.84
CA GLU A 706 10.24 49.44 -14.02
C GLU A 706 11.45 50.38 -13.81
N GLY A 707 12.36 50.44 -14.78
CA GLY A 707 13.62 51.18 -14.67
C GLY A 707 14.79 50.38 -14.06
N ALA A 708 14.54 49.23 -13.45
CA ALA A 708 15.55 48.30 -12.94
C ALA A 708 15.25 46.85 -13.36
N TYR A 709 14.88 46.64 -14.63
CA TYR A 709 14.30 45.39 -15.12
C TYR A 709 15.07 44.11 -14.78
N MET A 710 16.40 44.16 -14.75
CA MET A 710 17.24 43.02 -14.36
C MET A 710 18.25 43.47 -13.32
N GLN A 711 18.31 42.75 -12.21
CA GLN A 711 19.25 43.00 -11.13
C GLN A 711 20.02 41.71 -10.87
N ALA A 712 21.34 41.81 -10.74
CA ALA A 712 22.22 40.71 -10.38
C ALA A 712 23.25 41.20 -9.34
N PRO A 713 23.95 40.29 -8.64
CA PRO A 713 25.00 40.63 -7.69
C PRO A 713 26.07 41.54 -8.31
N SER A 714 26.32 42.71 -7.71
CA SER A 714 27.30 43.69 -8.24
C SER A 714 28.71 43.12 -8.33
N ASP A 715 29.07 42.21 -7.42
CA ASP A 715 30.39 41.58 -7.35
C ASP A 715 30.62 40.58 -8.49
N GLU A 716 29.53 40.01 -9.02
CA GLU A 716 29.54 39.11 -10.18
C GLU A 716 29.59 39.89 -11.50
N ILE A 717 28.93 41.05 -11.58
CA ILE A 717 28.90 41.89 -12.80
C ILE A 717 30.20 42.69 -12.99
N ASN A 718 30.76 43.26 -11.90
CA ASN A 718 31.90 44.19 -11.96
C ASN A 718 33.29 43.51 -11.92
N GLY A 719 33.36 42.18 -12.04
CA GLY A 719 34.64 41.49 -12.26
C GLY A 719 35.58 41.45 -11.05
N VAL A 720 35.08 41.26 -9.82
CA VAL A 720 35.96 40.82 -8.72
C VAL A 720 36.34 39.33 -8.86
N TYR A 721 35.71 38.60 -9.79
CA TYR A 721 36.13 37.26 -10.22
C TYR A 721 37.02 37.21 -11.47
N LEU A 722 37.60 38.34 -11.92
CA LEU A 722 38.66 38.33 -12.93
C LEU A 722 40.09 38.34 -12.32
N THR A 723 40.25 38.32 -10.99
CA THR A 723 41.58 38.16 -10.35
C THR A 723 41.66 37.30 -9.09
N SER A 724 40.57 36.87 -8.46
CA SER A 724 40.67 35.74 -7.53
C SER A 724 40.69 34.46 -8.37
N LYS A 725 41.88 33.86 -8.50
CA LYS A 725 42.02 32.47 -8.92
C LYS A 725 40.90 31.66 -8.26
N CYS A 726 39.91 31.25 -9.04
CA CYS A 726 39.29 29.97 -8.77
C CYS A 726 40.47 29.00 -8.94
N GLU A 727 41.16 28.68 -7.85
CA GLU A 727 41.82 27.40 -7.78
C GLU A 727 40.69 26.38 -7.86
N ILE A 728 40.27 26.11 -9.11
CA ILE A 728 39.92 24.76 -9.48
C ILE A 728 41.17 23.99 -9.08
N VAL A 729 41.13 23.42 -7.88
CA VAL A 729 42.09 22.42 -7.49
C VAL A 729 41.91 21.34 -8.52
N ASN A 730 42.80 21.33 -9.49
CA ASN A 730 42.87 20.29 -10.48
C ASN A 730 43.17 19.02 -9.70
N LEU A 731 42.12 18.24 -9.39
CA LEU A 731 42.25 16.99 -8.65
C LEU A 731 43.25 16.04 -9.33
N MET A 732 43.52 16.23 -10.63
CA MET A 732 44.58 15.50 -11.35
C MET A 732 46.01 15.96 -11.02
N GLU A 733 46.22 17.21 -10.61
CA GLU A 733 47.56 17.74 -10.26
C GLU A 733 47.89 17.62 -8.78
N THR A 734 46.91 17.69 -7.87
CA THR A 734 47.17 17.63 -6.41
C THR A 734 46.84 16.28 -5.78
N HIS A 735 45.89 15.50 -6.32
CA HIS A 735 45.46 14.20 -5.78
C HIS A 735 45.15 13.20 -6.90
N SER A 736 46.12 12.97 -7.79
CA SER A 736 45.99 12.10 -8.99
C SER A 736 45.42 10.71 -8.70
N ASP A 737 45.66 10.20 -7.50
CA ASP A 737 45.23 8.86 -7.09
C ASP A 737 43.75 8.83 -6.72
N VAL A 738 43.25 9.88 -6.04
CA VAL A 738 41.84 10.04 -5.66
C VAL A 738 40.98 10.34 -6.91
N ALA A 739 41.49 11.15 -7.84
CA ALA A 739 40.81 11.43 -9.10
C ALA A 739 40.68 10.18 -9.99
N LYS A 740 41.73 9.35 -10.04
CA LYS A 740 41.68 8.06 -10.74
C LYS A 740 40.76 7.06 -10.06
N GLU A 741 40.72 7.04 -8.74
CA GLU A 741 39.82 6.15 -7.99
C GLU A 741 38.35 6.54 -8.20
N LEU A 742 38.00 7.82 -8.10
CA LEU A 742 36.66 8.35 -8.40
C LEU A 742 36.26 8.13 -9.86
N HIS A 743 37.18 8.28 -10.81
CA HIS A 743 36.91 8.00 -12.22
C HIS A 743 36.64 6.52 -12.45
N THR A 744 37.45 5.64 -11.84
CA THR A 744 37.30 4.19 -11.97
C THR A 744 36.03 3.70 -11.29
N ASP A 745 35.64 4.29 -10.16
CA ASP A 745 34.40 3.97 -9.46
C ASP A 745 33.17 4.49 -10.22
N LEU A 746 33.24 5.68 -10.81
CA LEU A 746 32.18 6.21 -11.67
C LEU A 746 31.99 5.36 -12.94
N GLU A 747 33.07 4.92 -13.59
CA GLU A 747 33.00 3.99 -14.72
C GLU A 747 32.42 2.63 -14.31
N ARG A 748 32.79 2.12 -13.12
CA ARG A 748 32.21 0.89 -12.56
C ARG A 748 30.72 1.04 -12.26
N GLU A 749 30.29 2.20 -11.78
CA GLU A 749 28.90 2.47 -11.43
C GLU A 749 28.04 2.70 -12.69
N ILE A 750 28.57 3.40 -13.70
CA ILE A 750 27.93 3.55 -15.02
C ILE A 750 27.78 2.18 -15.71
N ALA A 751 28.81 1.32 -15.65
CA ALA A 751 28.75 -0.02 -16.18
C ALA A 751 27.80 -0.96 -15.42
N ARG A 752 27.54 -0.69 -14.13
CA ARG A 752 26.59 -1.44 -13.28
C ARG A 752 25.14 -1.01 -13.44
N THR A 753 24.89 0.27 -13.72
CA THR A 753 23.55 0.87 -13.56
C THR A 753 22.77 0.98 -14.87
N ILE A 754 23.43 0.89 -16.03
CA ILE A 754 22.78 1.05 -17.34
C ILE A 754 22.65 -0.30 -18.08
N PRO A 755 21.43 -0.84 -18.25
CA PRO A 755 21.21 -1.98 -19.14
C PRO A 755 21.59 -1.59 -20.57
N ARG A 756 22.44 -2.40 -21.22
CA ARG A 756 22.88 -2.22 -22.63
C ARG A 756 21.73 -2.15 -23.66
N THR A 757 20.49 -2.41 -23.26
CA THR A 757 19.29 -2.42 -24.10
C THR A 757 18.59 -1.05 -24.24
N ILE A 758 19.02 0.00 -23.52
CA ILE A 758 18.53 1.37 -23.68
C ILE A 758 19.64 2.28 -24.23
N LEU A 759 20.37 1.81 -25.24
CA LEU A 759 21.31 2.63 -25.98
C LEU A 759 20.85 2.69 -27.43
N HIS A 760 19.88 3.57 -27.68
CA HIS A 760 19.66 4.06 -29.04
C HIS A 760 20.87 4.94 -29.40
N GLU A 761 21.58 4.59 -30.47
CA GLU A 761 22.75 5.32 -31.00
C GLU A 761 22.52 6.84 -31.21
N SER A 762 21.26 7.29 -31.27
CA SER A 762 20.90 8.70 -31.33
C SER A 762 21.19 9.47 -30.04
N ASN A 763 21.12 8.83 -28.87
CA ASN A 763 21.33 9.53 -27.59
C ASN A 763 22.83 9.70 -27.27
N LEU A 764 23.68 8.79 -27.75
CA LEU A 764 25.15 8.94 -27.69
C LEU A 764 25.67 10.07 -28.58
N LYS A 765 24.91 10.47 -29.61
CA LYS A 765 25.23 11.62 -30.48
C LYS A 765 24.67 12.94 -29.96
N ALA A 766 23.73 12.91 -29.02
CA ALA A 766 23.13 14.08 -28.39
C ALA A 766 23.78 14.46 -27.05
N MET A 767 24.60 13.58 -26.47
CA MET A 767 25.64 14.04 -25.55
C MET A 767 26.55 14.99 -26.34
N PRO A 768 26.87 16.19 -25.83
CA PRO A 768 28.06 16.89 -26.28
C PRO A 768 29.17 15.86 -26.28
N LYS A 769 29.95 15.77 -27.35
CA LYS A 769 31.13 14.91 -27.37
C LYS A 769 32.01 15.30 -26.18
N LEU A 770 31.86 14.60 -25.05
CA LEU A 770 32.85 14.56 -23.97
C LEU A 770 34.22 14.07 -24.51
N HIS A 771 34.23 13.55 -25.74
CA HIS A 771 35.41 13.20 -26.51
C HIS A 771 36.12 14.35 -27.25
N ASN A 772 35.71 15.62 -27.17
CA ASN A 772 36.40 16.71 -27.91
C ASN A 772 36.65 18.03 -27.17
N TYR A 773 36.53 18.08 -25.84
CA TYR A 773 37.09 19.20 -25.06
C TYR A 773 38.18 18.71 -24.11
N THR A 774 39.23 18.09 -24.67
CA THR A 774 40.58 18.24 -24.14
C THR A 774 41.24 19.40 -24.88
N TRP A 775 41.69 20.40 -24.13
CA TRP A 775 42.91 21.16 -24.37
C TRP A 775 43.55 20.98 -25.75
N ASP A 776 43.37 21.91 -26.69
CA ASP A 776 44.32 22.07 -27.80
C ASP A 776 44.37 23.51 -28.34
N ILE A 777 45.45 24.20 -27.92
CA ILE A 777 46.40 25.01 -28.70
C ILE A 777 45.84 25.83 -29.88
N TRP A 778 45.79 27.16 -29.70
CA TRP A 778 46.04 28.12 -30.79
C TRP A 778 47.41 28.77 -30.61
N LYS A 779 48.34 28.37 -31.46
CA LYS A 779 49.62 29.06 -31.68
C LYS A 779 49.35 30.39 -32.38
N THR A 780 49.76 31.51 -31.78
CA THR A 780 50.31 32.64 -32.54
C THR A 780 51.58 33.15 -31.86
N SER A 781 52.58 33.40 -32.70
CA SER A 781 53.92 33.99 -32.51
C SER A 781 54.00 35.01 -31.38
N ASP A 782 55.02 35.06 -30.52
CA ASP A 782 56.44 35.18 -30.84
C ASP A 782 57.32 34.86 -29.62
N LYS A 783 58.49 34.28 -29.92
CA LYS A 783 59.82 34.45 -29.32
C LYS A 783 60.05 34.53 -27.80
N GLU A 784 60.99 33.63 -27.43
CA GLU A 784 62.17 33.85 -26.58
C GLU A 784 62.09 33.64 -25.04
N VAL A 785 62.77 32.55 -24.66
CA VAL A 785 63.84 32.49 -23.62
C VAL A 785 63.43 32.40 -22.14
N ILE A 786 63.65 31.18 -21.61
CA ILE A 786 64.33 30.80 -20.35
C ILE A 786 64.00 31.66 -19.10
N GLU A 787 63.21 31.09 -18.17
CA GLU A 787 63.68 30.45 -16.92
C GLU A 787 62.56 29.65 -16.27
#